data_AF-K4NA70-F1
#
_entry.id   AF-K4NA70-F1
#
_cell.length_a   1.000
_cell.length_b   1.000
_cell.length_c   1.000
_cell.angle_alpha   90.00
_cell.angle_beta   90.00
_cell.angle_gamma   90.00
#
_symmetry.space_group_name_H-M   'P 1'
#
loop_
_entity.id
_entity.type
_entity.pdbx_description
1 polymer ?
#
loop_
_entity_poly.entity_id
_entity_poly.type
_entity_poly.pdbx_seq_one_letter_code
_entity_poly.pdbx_strand_id
1 'polypeptide(L)'
;TSSSILKSLMIAKEELELHAIRTGHSHMYLCILKEQKLLDLVPVSGNTVVDVGQDEATACSLLKEMALKIHELVGARMHHLSVCQWEVKLKLVSDGPASGSWRVVTTNVTGHTCTVDIYREVEDTESQKLVYHSTALSSGPLHGVALNTSYQPLSVIDLKRCSARNNKTTYCYDFPLTFEAAVQKSWSNISSENNQCYVKATELVFAEKNGSWGTPIIAMQRAAGLNDIGMVAWILDMSTPEFPSGRQIIVIANDITFRAGSFGPREDAFFETVTNLACEKKLPLIYLAANSGARIGIADEVKSCFRVGWTDDSSPERGFGYIYMTDEDHDRISSSVIAHKMQLDSGEIRWVIDSVVGKEDGLGVENIHGSAAIASAYSRAYEETFTLTFVTGRTVGIGAYLARLGIRCIQRIDQPIILTGFSALNKLLGREVYSSHMQLGGPKIMATNGVVHLTVPDDLEGVSNILRWLSYVPANIGGPLPITKSLDPIDRPVAYIPENTCDPRAAISGIDDSQGKWLGGMFDKDSFVETFEGWAKTVVTGRAKLGGIPVGVIAVETQTMMQLVPADPGQPDSHERSVPRAGQVWFPDSATKTAQAMLDFNREGLPLFILANWRGFSGGQRDLFEGILQAGSTIVENLRTYNQPAFVYIPKAAELRGGAWVVIDSKINPDRIECYAERTAKGNVLEPQGLIEIKFRSEELKECMGRLDPDLIDLKARLQGANGSLSDGESLQKSIEARKKQLLPLYTQIAVRFAELHDTSLRMAAKGVIRKVVDWEDSRSFFYKRLRRRLSEDVLAKEIRGVIGEKFPHKSAIELIKKWYLASESAAAGSTDWDDDDAFVAWRENPENYKEYIKELRAQRVSQL
;
A
#
# COMPACT_ATOMS: atom_id res chain seq x y z
N THR A 1 -34.98 3.38 24.26
CA THR A 1 -35.17 4.65 23.51
C THR A 1 -34.25 4.79 22.31
N SER A 2 -32.98 4.42 22.45
CA SER A 2 -31.99 4.34 21.35
C SER A 2 -32.52 3.64 20.08
N SER A 3 -33.15 2.46 20.20
CA SER A 3 -33.71 1.73 19.04
C SER A 3 -34.84 2.49 18.33
N SER A 4 -35.64 3.27 19.07
CA SER A 4 -36.70 4.09 18.48
C SER A 4 -36.13 5.28 17.73
N ILE A 5 -35.12 5.95 18.30
CA ILE A 5 -34.41 7.05 17.65
C ILE A 5 -33.78 6.55 16.34
N LEU A 6 -33.05 5.42 16.41
CA LEU A 6 -32.45 4.79 15.25
C LEU A 6 -33.49 4.49 14.16
N LYS A 7 -34.62 3.86 14.53
CA LYS A 7 -35.68 3.54 13.58
C LYS A 7 -36.28 4.80 12.94
N SER A 8 -36.55 5.85 13.72
CA SER A 8 -37.08 7.12 13.19
C SER A 8 -36.09 7.81 12.24
N LEU A 9 -34.81 7.85 12.60
CA LEU A 9 -33.76 8.41 11.72
C LEU A 9 -33.60 7.58 10.45
N MET A 10 -33.69 6.26 10.52
CA MET A 10 -33.64 5.37 9.35
C MET A 10 -34.82 5.60 8.40
N ILE A 11 -36.05 5.72 8.92
CA ILE A 11 -37.23 6.01 8.10
C ILE A 11 -37.08 7.37 7.42
N ALA A 12 -36.70 8.42 8.17
CA ALA A 12 -36.49 9.74 7.58
C ALA A 12 -35.38 9.73 6.51
N LYS A 13 -34.35 8.90 6.69
CA LYS A 13 -33.28 8.68 5.73
C LYS A 13 -33.77 7.96 4.46
N GLU A 14 -34.60 6.92 4.59
CA GLU A 14 -35.21 6.20 3.46
C GLU A 14 -36.10 7.13 2.63
N GLU A 15 -36.84 8.04 3.29
CA GLU A 15 -37.61 9.07 2.59
C GLU A 15 -36.71 10.04 1.80
N LEU A 16 -35.57 10.46 2.35
CA LEU A 16 -34.60 11.29 1.60
C LEU A 16 -34.02 10.55 0.38
N GLU A 17 -33.75 9.26 0.51
CA GLU A 17 -33.29 8.41 -0.61
C GLU A 17 -34.33 8.35 -1.73
N LEU A 18 -35.61 8.17 -1.39
CA LEU A 18 -36.72 8.09 -2.35
C LEU A 18 -36.94 9.40 -3.13
N HIS A 19 -36.78 10.54 -2.46
CA HIS A 19 -37.06 11.84 -3.08
C HIS A 19 -35.87 12.40 -3.89
N ALA A 20 -34.71 11.73 -3.88
CA ALA A 20 -33.51 12.06 -4.67
C ALA A 20 -33.10 13.54 -4.63
N ILE A 21 -33.41 14.25 -3.54
CA ILE A 21 -33.12 15.69 -3.42
C ILE A 21 -31.60 15.84 -3.25
N ARG A 22 -30.92 16.34 -4.29
CA ARG A 22 -29.49 16.67 -4.24
C ARG A 22 -29.28 17.91 -3.37
N THR A 23 -29.18 17.72 -2.07
CA THR A 23 -28.76 18.76 -1.12
C THR A 23 -27.26 18.64 -0.85
N GLY A 24 -26.57 19.78 -0.71
CA GLY A 24 -25.16 19.80 -0.31
C GLY A 24 -24.95 19.65 1.20
N HIS A 25 -26.01 19.87 1.99
CA HIS A 25 -26.05 19.80 3.44
C HIS A 25 -27.50 19.60 3.90
N SER A 26 -27.74 18.58 4.73
CA SER A 26 -29.03 18.26 5.33
C SER A 26 -28.89 18.15 6.85
N HIS A 27 -29.92 18.63 7.55
CA HIS A 27 -30.08 18.53 9.00
C HIS A 27 -31.34 17.72 9.32
N MET A 28 -31.25 16.75 10.24
CA MET A 28 -32.41 16.03 10.79
C MET A 28 -32.69 16.40 12.24
N TYR A 29 -33.91 16.85 12.55
CA TYR A 29 -34.32 17.16 13.93
C TYR A 29 -35.40 16.18 14.40
N LEU A 30 -35.17 15.53 15.55
CA LEU A 30 -36.11 14.59 16.17
C LEU A 30 -36.47 15.03 17.58
N CYS A 31 -37.77 15.20 17.86
CA CYS A 31 -38.27 15.56 19.18
C CYS A 31 -39.02 14.37 19.81
N ILE A 32 -38.52 13.87 20.93
CA ILE A 32 -39.16 12.82 21.72
C ILE A 32 -40.09 13.47 22.73
N LEU A 33 -41.39 13.37 22.47
CA LEU A 33 -42.43 13.95 23.34
C LEU A 33 -42.65 13.16 24.64
N LYS A 34 -42.39 11.84 24.60
CA LYS A 34 -42.56 10.97 25.77
C LYS A 34 -41.38 11.13 26.72
N GLU A 35 -41.67 11.25 28.01
CA GLU A 35 -40.66 11.26 29.07
C GLU A 35 -39.88 9.94 29.12
N GLN A 36 -38.57 10.05 29.35
CA GLN A 36 -37.63 8.92 29.34
C GLN A 36 -36.96 8.81 30.71
N LYS A 37 -36.71 7.57 31.17
CA LYS A 37 -35.86 7.31 32.33
C LYS A 37 -34.41 7.10 31.87
N LEU A 38 -33.42 7.32 32.75
CA LEU A 38 -32.01 7.08 32.42
C LEU A 38 -31.75 5.65 31.90
N LEU A 39 -32.42 4.66 32.51
CA LEU A 39 -32.34 3.25 32.10
C LEU A 39 -32.82 3.00 30.66
N ASP A 40 -33.72 3.84 30.12
CA ASP A 40 -34.23 3.69 28.75
C ASP A 40 -33.19 4.05 27.68
N LEU A 41 -32.08 4.69 28.10
CA LEU A 41 -30.94 5.04 27.24
C LEU A 41 -29.91 3.90 27.14
N VAL A 42 -29.91 2.95 28.08
CA VAL A 42 -28.95 1.83 28.11
C VAL A 42 -29.35 0.78 27.06
N PRO A 43 -28.43 0.38 26.16
CA PRO A 43 -28.71 -0.69 25.19
C PRO A 43 -28.88 -2.04 25.91
N VAL A 44 -29.94 -2.78 25.56
CA VAL A 44 -30.22 -4.11 26.13
C VAL A 44 -29.20 -5.12 25.61
N SER A 45 -28.05 -5.24 26.27
CA SER A 45 -27.08 -6.32 26.06
C SER A 45 -26.69 -6.95 27.39
N GLY A 46 -27.22 -8.15 27.66
CA GLY A 46 -26.71 -9.17 28.59
C GLY A 46 -26.33 -8.76 30.02
N ASN A 47 -27.25 -8.98 30.97
CA ASN A 47 -27.02 -9.24 32.40
C ASN A 47 -25.83 -8.53 33.09
N THR A 48 -25.97 -7.25 33.39
CA THR A 48 -25.41 -6.67 34.63
C THR A 48 -26.21 -5.41 34.96
N VAL A 49 -26.94 -5.42 36.08
CA VAL A 49 -27.57 -4.21 36.62
C VAL A 49 -26.44 -3.38 37.24
N VAL A 50 -25.87 -2.49 36.44
CA VAL A 50 -24.94 -1.48 36.95
C VAL A 50 -25.79 -0.41 37.62
N ASP A 51 -25.46 -0.05 38.86
CA ASP A 51 -26.08 1.07 39.58
C ASP A 51 -25.77 2.36 38.80
N VAL A 52 -26.74 2.85 38.03
CA VAL A 52 -26.56 4.01 37.15
C VAL A 52 -26.69 5.27 38.02
N GLY A 53 -25.57 5.97 38.24
CA GLY A 53 -25.56 7.25 38.93
C GLY A 53 -26.60 8.22 38.35
N GLN A 54 -27.32 8.93 39.22
CA GLN A 54 -28.38 9.88 38.82
C GLN A 54 -27.86 11.31 38.57
N ASP A 55 -26.54 11.47 38.41
CA ASP A 55 -25.90 12.76 38.17
C ASP A 55 -25.89 13.15 36.68
N GLU A 56 -25.64 14.43 36.42
CA GLU A 56 -25.61 14.98 35.06
C GLU A 56 -24.46 14.39 34.22
N ALA A 57 -23.34 14.04 34.85
CA ALA A 57 -22.19 13.45 34.16
C ALA A 57 -22.52 12.07 33.58
N THR A 58 -23.26 11.25 34.34
CA THR A 58 -23.73 9.93 33.92
C THR A 58 -24.73 10.04 32.78
N ALA A 59 -25.68 10.97 32.86
CA ALA A 59 -26.62 11.24 31.78
C ALA A 59 -25.91 11.67 30.49
N CYS A 60 -24.94 12.58 30.57
CA CYS A 60 -24.10 12.98 29.44
C CYS A 60 -23.35 11.79 28.82
N SER A 61 -22.74 10.93 29.64
CA SER A 61 -21.99 9.77 29.15
C SER A 61 -22.90 8.81 28.38
N LEU A 62 -24.08 8.48 28.91
CA LEU A 62 -25.05 7.59 28.27
C LEU A 62 -25.61 8.18 26.97
N LEU A 63 -25.95 9.48 26.96
CA LEU A 63 -26.42 10.16 25.75
C LEU A 63 -25.33 10.20 24.67
N LYS A 64 -24.06 10.41 25.06
CA LYS A 64 -22.92 10.39 24.15
C LYS A 64 -22.71 9.01 23.55
N GLU A 65 -22.72 7.96 24.38
CA GLU A 65 -22.57 6.58 23.94
C GLU A 65 -23.72 6.16 23.01
N MET A 66 -24.96 6.54 23.33
CA MET A 66 -26.11 6.33 22.46
C MET A 66 -25.91 6.97 21.09
N ALA A 67 -25.48 8.23 21.03
CA ALA A 67 -25.27 8.94 19.78
C ALA A 67 -24.14 8.32 18.94
N LEU A 68 -23.03 7.94 19.58
CA LEU A 68 -21.91 7.26 18.93
C LEU A 68 -22.35 5.91 18.34
N LYS A 69 -23.10 5.10 19.09
CA LYS A 69 -23.66 3.81 18.60
C LYS A 69 -24.61 4.00 17.43
N ILE A 70 -25.46 5.02 17.46
CA ILE A 70 -26.34 5.34 16.33
C ILE A 70 -25.49 5.74 15.12
N HIS A 71 -24.50 6.62 15.31
CA HIS A 71 -23.62 7.06 14.23
C HIS A 71 -22.82 5.90 13.62
N GLU A 72 -22.33 4.96 14.41
CA GLU A 72 -21.65 3.75 13.92
C GLU A 72 -22.55 2.94 12.95
N LEU A 73 -23.85 2.85 13.23
CA LEU A 73 -24.80 2.08 12.44
C LEU A 73 -25.30 2.79 11.17
N VAL A 74 -25.45 4.12 11.20
CA VAL A 74 -26.08 4.87 10.09
C VAL A 74 -25.28 6.05 9.54
N GLY A 75 -24.17 6.44 10.19
CA GLY A 75 -23.37 7.62 9.86
C GLY A 75 -22.85 7.65 8.43
N ALA A 76 -22.29 6.54 7.95
CA ALA A 76 -21.76 6.47 6.58
C ALA A 76 -22.86 6.68 5.53
N ARG A 77 -24.04 6.08 5.76
CA ARG A 77 -25.21 6.22 4.89
C ARG A 77 -25.80 7.63 4.94
N MET A 78 -25.88 8.21 6.14
CA MET A 78 -26.29 9.60 6.33
C MET A 78 -25.37 10.56 5.57
N HIS A 79 -24.05 10.35 5.67
CA HIS A 79 -23.07 11.17 4.96
C HIS A 79 -23.19 11.07 3.45
N HIS A 80 -23.47 9.88 2.92
CA HIS A 80 -23.74 9.69 1.48
C HIS A 80 -24.93 10.51 0.98
N LEU A 81 -25.91 10.79 1.84
CA LEU A 81 -27.10 11.58 1.55
C LEU A 81 -26.95 13.05 1.97
N SER A 82 -25.72 13.49 2.25
CA SER A 82 -25.42 14.83 2.75
C SER A 82 -26.07 15.18 4.09
N VAL A 83 -26.54 14.21 4.88
CA VAL A 83 -27.01 14.43 6.26
C VAL A 83 -25.78 14.66 7.15
N CYS A 84 -25.47 15.94 7.36
CA CYS A 84 -24.26 16.40 8.04
C CYS A 84 -24.48 16.59 9.53
N GLN A 85 -25.71 16.84 9.95
CA GLN A 85 -26.05 17.02 11.35
C GLN A 85 -27.39 16.37 11.65
N TRP A 86 -27.51 15.78 12.83
CA TRP A 86 -28.80 15.40 13.37
C TRP A 86 -28.88 15.77 14.84
N GLU A 87 -30.06 16.20 15.27
CA GLU A 87 -30.34 16.66 16.61
C GLU A 87 -31.50 15.86 17.20
N VAL A 88 -31.34 15.42 18.45
CA VAL A 88 -32.41 14.78 19.23
C VAL A 88 -32.71 15.61 20.47
N LYS A 89 -33.96 16.02 20.63
CA LYS A 89 -34.51 16.55 21.88
C LYS A 89 -35.24 15.47 22.66
N LEU A 90 -34.93 15.32 23.94
CA LEU A 90 -35.63 14.39 24.84
C LEU A 90 -35.73 14.94 26.26
N LYS A 91 -36.74 14.51 27.01
CA LYS A 91 -36.93 14.87 28.43
C LYS A 91 -36.60 13.67 29.32
N LEU A 92 -35.61 13.83 30.19
CA LEU A 92 -35.24 12.84 31.20
C LEU A 92 -35.96 13.10 32.51
N VAL A 93 -36.53 12.05 33.10
CA VAL A 93 -37.10 12.05 34.44
C VAL A 93 -36.22 11.16 35.33
N SER A 94 -35.67 11.76 36.37
CA SER A 94 -34.80 11.14 37.37
C SER A 94 -35.05 11.80 38.73
N ASP A 95 -34.74 11.09 39.82
CA ASP A 95 -34.82 11.65 41.18
C ASP A 95 -33.61 12.54 41.52
N GLY A 96 -32.61 12.60 40.61
CA GLY A 96 -31.38 13.40 40.72
C GLY A 96 -31.30 14.60 39.77
N PRO A 97 -30.16 15.33 39.76
CA PRO A 97 -29.96 16.57 38.99
C PRO A 97 -30.02 16.37 37.46
N ALA A 98 -29.94 15.13 36.98
CA ALA A 98 -30.10 14.77 35.57
C ALA A 98 -31.53 15.01 35.00
N SER A 99 -32.52 15.26 35.85
CA SER A 99 -33.91 15.53 35.43
C SER A 99 -34.02 16.83 34.62
N GLY A 100 -34.61 16.78 33.43
CA GLY A 100 -34.75 17.97 32.57
C GLY A 100 -34.80 17.66 31.07
N SER A 101 -34.81 18.72 30.26
CA SER A 101 -34.77 18.64 28.80
C SER A 101 -33.33 18.64 28.30
N TRP A 102 -32.99 17.63 27.50
CA TRP A 102 -31.68 17.40 26.92
C TRP A 102 -31.73 17.48 25.40
N ARG A 103 -30.66 18.00 24.81
CA ARG A 103 -30.43 18.03 23.36
C ARG A 103 -29.10 17.37 23.05
N VAL A 104 -29.13 16.46 22.08
CA VAL A 104 -27.95 15.76 21.58
C VAL A 104 -27.79 16.15 20.13
N VAL A 105 -26.72 16.88 19.82
CA VAL A 105 -26.39 17.33 18.47
C VAL A 105 -25.19 16.53 17.99
N THR A 106 -25.40 15.75 16.94
CA THR A 106 -24.34 14.94 16.34
C THR A 106 -24.00 15.51 14.98
N THR A 107 -22.75 15.94 14.82
CA THR A 107 -22.22 16.44 13.54
C THR A 107 -21.38 15.36 12.89
N ASN A 108 -21.81 14.90 11.73
CA ASN A 108 -21.16 13.88 10.92
C ASN A 108 -20.09 14.54 10.03
N VAL A 109 -18.82 14.33 10.36
CA VAL A 109 -17.70 15.04 9.72
C VAL A 109 -17.20 14.31 8.48
N THR A 110 -16.88 13.02 8.60
CA THR A 110 -16.30 12.20 7.51
C THR A 110 -17.13 10.99 7.12
N GLY A 111 -18.36 10.86 7.66
CA GLY A 111 -19.20 9.67 7.50
C GLY A 111 -18.94 8.59 8.54
N HIS A 112 -17.69 8.43 8.97
CA HIS A 112 -17.29 7.47 9.99
C HIS A 112 -16.83 8.11 11.30
N THR A 113 -16.66 9.43 11.30
CA THR A 113 -16.35 10.21 12.48
C THR A 113 -17.45 11.25 12.71
N CYS A 114 -17.75 11.49 13.99
CA CYS A 114 -18.68 12.52 14.39
C CYS A 114 -18.22 13.25 15.65
N THR A 115 -18.68 14.48 15.80
CA THR A 115 -18.66 15.19 17.08
C THR A 115 -20.05 15.09 17.70
N VAL A 116 -20.11 14.83 19.00
CA VAL A 116 -21.35 14.75 19.76
C VAL A 116 -21.33 15.81 20.84
N ASP A 117 -22.19 16.82 20.67
CA ASP A 117 -22.36 17.91 21.61
C ASP A 117 -23.67 17.71 22.39
N ILE A 118 -23.58 17.73 23.72
CA ILE A 118 -24.72 17.50 24.60
C ILE A 118 -25.02 18.80 25.34
N TYR A 119 -26.30 19.19 25.29
CA TYR A 119 -26.79 20.41 25.91
C TYR A 119 -28.00 20.13 26.79
N ARG A 120 -28.16 20.95 27.81
CA ARG A 120 -29.37 21.07 28.61
C ARG A 120 -30.10 22.35 28.23
N GLU A 121 -31.42 22.31 28.19
CA GLU A 121 -32.23 23.53 28.07
C GLU A 121 -32.30 24.19 29.46
N VAL A 122 -31.67 25.36 29.61
CA VAL A 122 -31.63 26.12 30.88
C VAL A 122 -32.11 27.54 30.61
N GLU A 123 -32.79 28.13 31.58
CA GLU A 123 -33.16 29.54 31.53
C GLU A 123 -31.95 30.40 31.91
N ASP A 124 -31.54 31.28 31.00
CA ASP A 124 -30.47 32.23 31.26
C ASP A 124 -30.92 33.30 32.27
N THR A 125 -30.15 33.45 33.35
CA THR A 125 -30.47 34.34 34.47
C THR A 125 -30.47 35.82 34.09
N GLU A 126 -29.73 36.21 33.04
CA GLU A 126 -29.67 37.60 32.59
C GLU A 126 -30.76 37.94 31.54
N SER A 127 -30.98 37.06 30.57
CA SER A 127 -31.91 37.33 29.46
C SER A 127 -33.32 36.74 29.62
N GLN A 128 -33.57 35.92 30.65
CA GLN A 128 -34.81 35.15 30.85
C GLN A 128 -35.23 34.33 29.62
N LYS A 129 -34.26 33.92 28.80
CA LYS A 129 -34.49 33.08 27.62
C LYS A 129 -33.95 31.68 27.88
N LEU A 130 -34.64 30.69 27.35
CA LEU A 130 -34.11 29.33 27.31
C LEU A 130 -32.93 29.27 26.32
N VAL A 131 -31.78 28.80 26.81
CA VAL A 131 -30.54 28.67 26.07
C VAL A 131 -30.03 27.23 26.09
N TYR A 132 -29.18 26.89 25.13
CA TYR A 132 -28.36 25.68 25.17
C TYR A 132 -27.26 25.85 26.23
N HIS A 133 -27.27 25.03 27.27
CA HIS A 133 -26.21 25.01 28.28
C HIS A 133 -25.36 23.74 28.10
N SER A 134 -24.04 23.89 27.98
CA SER A 134 -23.13 22.76 27.80
C SER A 134 -22.74 22.25 29.18
N THR A 135 -22.87 20.94 29.38
CA THR A 135 -22.56 20.27 30.65
C THR A 135 -21.15 19.67 30.67
N ALA A 136 -20.39 19.79 29.57
CA ALA A 136 -19.01 19.32 29.45
C ALA A 136 -17.99 20.41 29.86
N LEU A 137 -16.76 19.98 30.19
CA LEU A 137 -15.63 20.86 30.55
C LEU A 137 -15.26 21.89 29.46
N SER A 138 -15.58 21.61 28.20
CA SER A 138 -15.45 22.53 27.07
C SER A 138 -16.84 22.91 26.55
N SER A 139 -17.10 24.22 26.42
CA SER A 139 -18.34 24.74 25.84
C SER A 139 -18.48 24.28 24.38
N GLY A 140 -19.61 23.65 24.06
CA GLY A 140 -19.95 23.25 22.70
C GLY A 140 -20.36 24.45 21.82
N PRO A 141 -20.43 24.29 20.49
CA PRO A 141 -20.71 25.40 19.56
C PRO A 141 -22.01 26.19 19.82
N LEU A 142 -23.03 25.54 20.39
CA LEU A 142 -24.32 26.17 20.67
C LEU A 142 -24.42 26.73 22.10
N HIS A 143 -23.38 26.64 22.92
CA HIS A 143 -23.43 27.12 24.30
C HIS A 143 -23.88 28.60 24.38
N GLY A 144 -24.89 28.90 25.20
CA GLY A 144 -25.44 30.25 25.38
C GLY A 144 -26.33 30.73 24.24
N VAL A 145 -26.50 29.95 23.15
CA VAL A 145 -27.41 30.30 22.06
C VAL A 145 -28.86 30.12 22.52
N ALA A 146 -29.75 31.06 22.18
CA ALA A 146 -31.18 30.94 22.52
C ALA A 146 -31.87 29.84 21.68
N LEU A 147 -32.76 29.06 22.28
CA LEU A 147 -33.41 27.92 21.62
C LEU A 147 -34.30 28.30 20.42
N ASN A 148 -34.77 29.56 20.36
CA ASN A 148 -35.60 30.09 19.28
C ASN A 148 -34.79 30.75 18.14
N THR A 149 -33.46 30.68 18.20
CA THR A 149 -32.58 31.21 17.16
C THR A 149 -32.75 30.41 15.87
N SER A 150 -32.91 31.09 14.73
CA SER A 150 -32.94 30.42 13.43
C SER A 150 -31.59 29.80 13.07
N TYR A 151 -31.61 28.68 12.33
CA TYR A 151 -30.40 28.08 11.79
C TYR A 151 -29.64 29.10 10.94
N GLN A 152 -28.34 29.21 11.20
CA GLN A 152 -27.47 30.11 10.48
C GLN A 152 -27.09 29.53 9.11
N PRO A 153 -26.74 30.37 8.12
CA PRO A 153 -26.10 29.91 6.89
C PRO A 153 -24.86 29.05 7.18
N LEU A 154 -24.53 28.15 6.25
CA LEU A 154 -23.36 27.29 6.36
C LEU A 154 -22.08 28.11 6.58
N SER A 155 -21.24 27.65 7.51
CA SER A 155 -19.93 28.26 7.71
C SER A 155 -19.04 28.07 6.47
N VAL A 156 -17.96 28.85 6.39
CA VAL A 156 -16.96 28.70 5.30
C VAL A 156 -16.41 27.26 5.25
N ILE A 157 -16.18 26.64 6.41
CA ILE A 157 -15.71 25.25 6.49
C ILE A 157 -16.77 24.29 5.97
N ASP A 158 -18.05 24.49 6.30
CA ASP A 158 -19.13 23.63 5.82
C ASP A 158 -19.33 23.74 4.30
N LEU A 159 -19.13 24.93 3.74
CA LEU A 159 -19.10 25.13 2.28
C LEU A 159 -17.91 24.42 1.64
N LYS A 160 -16.72 24.47 2.25
CA LYS A 160 -15.55 23.71 1.78
C LYS A 160 -15.79 22.21 1.86
N ARG A 161 -16.35 21.68 2.96
CA ARG A 161 -16.75 20.28 3.09
C ARG A 161 -17.78 19.85 2.04
N CYS A 162 -18.78 20.69 1.78
CA CYS A 162 -19.74 20.47 0.70
C CYS A 162 -19.05 20.37 -0.67
N SER A 163 -18.11 21.28 -0.96
CA SER A 163 -17.32 21.26 -2.19
C SER A 163 -16.46 19.99 -2.32
N ALA A 164 -15.80 19.56 -1.23
CA ALA A 164 -15.03 18.32 -1.21
C ALA A 164 -15.91 17.08 -1.46
N ARG A 165 -17.09 17.00 -0.82
CA ARG A 165 -18.08 15.93 -1.06
C ARG A 165 -18.59 15.90 -2.50
N ASN A 166 -18.80 17.05 -3.13
CA ASN A 166 -19.17 17.12 -4.55
C ASN A 166 -18.07 16.57 -5.47
N ASN A 167 -16.81 16.65 -5.02
CA ASN A 167 -15.65 16.01 -5.65
C ASN A 167 -15.40 14.58 -5.12
N LYS A 168 -16.32 14.04 -4.33
CA LYS A 168 -16.32 12.68 -3.74
C LYS A 168 -15.09 12.37 -2.87
N THR A 169 -14.55 13.37 -2.17
CA THR A 169 -13.39 13.21 -1.27
C THR A 169 -13.67 13.87 0.08
N THR A 170 -12.94 13.46 1.11
CA THR A 170 -12.92 14.11 2.42
C THR A 170 -12.23 15.47 2.32
N TYR A 171 -12.75 16.49 3.02
CA TYR A 171 -12.09 17.79 3.07
C TYR A 171 -10.71 17.67 3.75
N CYS A 172 -9.69 18.36 3.23
CA CYS A 172 -8.30 18.10 3.61
C CYS A 172 -8.03 18.21 5.13
N TYR A 173 -8.66 19.18 5.83
CA TYR A 173 -8.51 19.36 7.28
C TYR A 173 -9.26 18.34 8.13
N ASP A 174 -10.12 17.50 7.55
CA ASP A 174 -10.81 16.44 8.26
C ASP A 174 -10.00 15.11 8.25
N PHE A 175 -8.92 15.01 7.45
CA PHE A 175 -8.07 13.81 7.43
C PHE A 175 -7.38 13.49 8.77
N PRO A 176 -6.86 14.46 9.56
CA PRO A 176 -6.34 14.16 10.89
C PRO A 176 -7.33 13.39 11.78
N LEU A 177 -8.63 13.71 11.71
CA LEU A 177 -9.68 12.96 12.41
C LEU A 177 -9.88 11.56 11.82
N THR A 178 -9.78 11.41 10.50
CA THR A 178 -9.80 10.08 9.85
C THR A 178 -8.61 9.21 10.29
N PHE A 179 -7.42 9.79 10.43
CA PHE A 179 -6.25 9.10 11.00
C PHE A 179 -6.50 8.70 12.46
N GLU A 180 -7.04 9.60 13.28
CA GLU A 180 -7.38 9.30 14.67
C GLU A 180 -8.37 8.12 14.77
N ALA A 181 -9.43 8.14 13.98
CA ALA A 181 -10.43 7.06 13.96
C ALA A 181 -9.83 5.72 13.51
N ALA A 182 -8.94 5.74 12.51
CA ALA A 182 -8.26 4.53 12.04
C ALA A 182 -7.26 3.96 13.07
N VAL A 183 -6.56 4.83 13.83
CA VAL A 183 -5.71 4.41 14.95
C VAL A 183 -6.56 3.82 16.08
N GLN A 184 -7.67 4.46 16.45
CA GLN A 184 -8.61 3.92 17.45
C GLN A 184 -9.10 2.52 17.06
N LYS A 185 -9.50 2.33 15.79
CA LYS A 185 -9.91 1.02 15.23
C LYS A 185 -8.78 -0.03 15.28
N SER A 186 -7.53 0.40 15.20
CA SER A 186 -6.37 -0.49 15.29
C SER A 186 -6.13 -0.98 16.74
N TRP A 187 -6.36 -0.12 17.73
CA TRP A 187 -6.26 -0.46 19.15
C TRP A 187 -7.42 -1.34 19.64
N SER A 188 -8.65 -1.11 19.16
CA SER A 188 -9.81 -1.92 19.57
C SER A 188 -9.68 -3.40 19.24
N ASN A 189 -8.83 -3.76 18.27
CA ASN A 189 -8.52 -5.14 17.92
C ASN A 189 -7.58 -5.83 18.92
N ILE A 190 -6.93 -5.07 19.82
CA ILE A 190 -5.88 -5.56 20.72
C ILE A 190 -6.24 -5.35 22.19
N SER A 191 -6.84 -4.21 22.55
CA SER A 191 -7.22 -3.89 23.92
C SER A 191 -8.53 -3.08 23.98
N SER A 192 -9.32 -3.31 25.02
CA SER A 192 -10.59 -2.61 25.29
C SER A 192 -10.42 -1.30 26.08
N GLU A 193 -9.21 -0.95 26.52
CA GLU A 193 -8.92 0.28 27.27
C GLU A 193 -8.16 1.29 26.38
N ASN A 194 -8.72 2.49 26.16
CA ASN A 194 -8.21 3.72 26.78
C ASN A 194 -8.80 5.02 26.21
N ASN A 195 -9.14 5.93 27.13
CA ASN A 195 -9.52 7.34 26.95
C ASN A 195 -8.31 8.23 26.62
N GLN A 196 -7.44 7.83 25.69
CA GLN A 196 -6.23 8.59 25.34
C GLN A 196 -6.35 9.25 23.96
N CYS A 197 -5.83 10.47 23.81
CA CYS A 197 -5.67 11.10 22.50
C CYS A 197 -4.60 10.32 21.72
N TYR A 198 -5.02 9.65 20.64
CA TYR A 198 -4.15 8.75 19.88
C TYR A 198 -3.32 9.47 18.81
N VAL A 199 -3.83 10.60 18.30
CA VAL A 199 -3.20 11.36 17.21
C VAL A 199 -3.19 12.83 17.57
N LYS A 200 -1.99 13.42 17.55
CA LYS A 200 -1.82 14.87 17.63
C LYS A 200 -1.31 15.39 16.29
N ALA A 201 -2.09 16.26 15.67
CA ALA A 201 -1.73 16.91 14.42
C ALA A 201 -1.14 18.30 14.67
N THR A 202 0.01 18.58 14.07
CA THR A 202 0.60 19.92 14.04
C THR A 202 0.79 20.37 12.60
N GLU A 203 0.13 21.45 12.21
CA GLU A 203 0.17 21.95 10.83
C GLU A 203 1.55 22.52 10.49
N LEU A 204 1.99 22.33 9.25
CA LEU A 204 3.17 22.94 8.67
C LEU A 204 2.74 24.06 7.73
N VAL A 205 3.37 25.23 7.86
CA VAL A 205 3.10 26.40 7.03
C VAL A 205 4.42 27.04 6.62
N PHE A 206 4.42 27.85 5.55
CA PHE A 206 5.55 28.72 5.28
C PHE A 206 5.79 29.67 6.46
N ALA A 207 7.06 29.92 6.79
CA ALA A 207 7.44 30.88 7.83
C ALA A 207 6.98 32.31 7.49
N GLU A 208 6.85 32.60 6.20
CA GLU A 208 6.40 33.89 5.69
C GLU A 208 5.05 33.76 4.96
N LYS A 209 4.20 34.77 5.09
CA LYS A 209 2.83 34.76 4.54
C LYS A 209 2.80 34.56 3.01
N ASN A 210 3.78 35.08 2.29
CA ASN A 210 3.88 34.93 0.84
C ASN A 210 4.99 33.96 0.44
N GLY A 211 5.24 32.95 1.26
CA GLY A 211 6.32 31.98 1.04
C GLY A 211 6.28 31.34 -0.35
N SER A 212 7.48 31.10 -0.88
CA SER A 212 7.79 30.56 -2.19
C SER A 212 9.04 29.68 -2.11
N TRP A 213 9.66 29.36 -3.25
CA TRP A 213 10.88 28.55 -3.33
C TRP A 213 11.96 29.03 -2.35
N GLY A 214 12.50 28.10 -1.55
CA GLY A 214 13.53 28.40 -0.55
C GLY A 214 13.00 28.99 0.77
N THR A 215 11.71 29.29 0.89
CA THR A 215 11.12 29.74 2.16
C THR A 215 11.02 28.56 3.13
N PRO A 216 11.54 28.67 4.37
CA PRO A 216 11.45 27.58 5.34
C PRO A 216 10.01 27.35 5.80
N ILE A 217 9.71 26.14 6.26
CA ILE A 217 8.43 25.78 6.87
C ILE A 217 8.55 25.69 8.38
N ILE A 218 7.49 26.08 9.09
CA ILE A 218 7.39 26.05 10.55
C ILE A 218 6.14 25.31 11.00
N ALA A 219 6.19 24.75 12.21
CA ALA A 219 5.03 24.18 12.88
C ALA A 219 4.13 25.29 13.43
N MET A 220 2.83 25.22 13.16
CA MET A 220 1.84 26.20 13.60
C MET A 220 0.57 25.51 14.11
N GLN A 221 -0.02 26.07 15.16
CA GLN A 221 -1.36 25.71 15.62
C GLN A 221 -2.31 26.86 15.24
N ARG A 222 -3.19 26.61 14.26
CA ARG A 222 -4.18 27.58 13.77
C ARG A 222 -5.52 26.89 13.47
N ALA A 223 -6.57 27.67 13.31
CA ALA A 223 -7.88 27.15 12.96
C ALA A 223 -7.90 26.55 11.54
N ALA A 224 -8.69 25.49 11.35
CA ALA A 224 -8.80 24.78 10.08
C ALA A 224 -9.36 25.68 8.95
N GLY A 225 -8.88 25.44 7.73
CA GLY A 225 -9.35 26.10 6.52
C GLY A 225 -8.81 27.51 6.27
N LEU A 226 -7.84 27.96 7.07
CA LEU A 226 -7.13 29.24 6.90
C LEU A 226 -5.89 29.15 5.97
N ASN A 227 -5.76 28.08 5.19
CA ASN A 227 -4.72 27.97 4.17
C ASN A 227 -4.90 29.02 3.07
N ASP A 228 -3.78 29.62 2.67
CA ASP A 228 -3.67 30.62 1.61
C ASP A 228 -3.06 30.06 0.31
N ILE A 229 -2.71 28.76 0.33
CA ILE A 229 -2.27 27.97 -0.82
C ILE A 229 -3.11 26.69 -0.92
N GLY A 230 -3.18 26.09 -2.11
CA GLY A 230 -3.93 24.86 -2.40
C GLY A 230 -3.31 23.57 -1.88
N MET A 231 -2.40 23.65 -0.91
CA MET A 231 -1.67 22.51 -0.33
C MET A 231 -1.54 22.70 1.19
N VAL A 232 -1.74 21.63 1.95
CA VAL A 232 -1.62 21.63 3.42
C VAL A 232 -0.81 20.42 3.86
N ALA A 233 -0.11 20.54 4.99
CA ALA A 233 0.65 19.43 5.54
C ALA A 233 0.65 19.43 7.07
N TRP A 234 0.85 18.25 7.65
CA TRP A 234 0.92 18.04 9.09
C TRP A 234 2.06 17.10 9.46
N ILE A 235 2.67 17.34 10.61
CA ILE A 235 3.34 16.30 11.38
C ILE A 235 2.27 15.66 12.26
N LEU A 236 2.08 14.35 12.12
CA LEU A 236 1.19 13.58 12.98
C LEU A 236 2.03 12.78 13.99
N ASP A 237 1.85 13.08 15.27
CA ASP A 237 2.32 12.24 16.38
C ASP A 237 1.24 11.21 16.69
N MET A 238 1.50 9.93 16.44
CA MET A 238 0.50 8.87 16.56
C MET A 238 0.96 7.77 17.52
N SER A 239 0.14 7.42 18.49
CA SER A 239 0.36 6.25 19.34
C SER A 239 -0.28 5.03 18.68
N THR A 240 0.52 4.23 17.97
CA THR A 240 0.04 3.03 17.26
C THR A 240 0.38 1.76 18.07
N PRO A 241 -0.27 0.62 17.84
CA PRO A 241 0.01 -0.60 18.61
C PRO A 241 1.46 -1.05 18.58
N GLU A 242 2.15 -0.83 17.45
CA GLU A 242 3.56 -1.15 17.27
C GLU A 242 4.52 -0.09 17.83
N PHE A 243 4.05 1.15 18.03
CA PHE A 243 4.79 2.23 18.70
C PHE A 243 3.90 2.93 19.74
N PRO A 244 3.59 2.31 20.90
CA PRO A 244 2.68 2.89 21.88
C PRO A 244 3.17 4.21 22.48
N SER A 245 4.49 4.43 22.50
CA SER A 245 5.11 5.69 22.93
C SER A 245 5.07 6.80 21.88
N GLY A 246 4.55 6.51 20.68
CA GLY A 246 4.42 7.45 19.58
C GLY A 246 5.34 7.14 18.40
N ARG A 247 4.83 7.34 17.19
CA ARG A 247 5.58 7.47 15.93
C ARG A 247 5.19 8.77 15.23
N GLN A 248 6.11 9.34 14.46
CA GLN A 248 5.83 10.52 13.64
C GLN A 248 5.69 10.13 12.17
N ILE A 249 4.74 10.77 11.48
CA ILE A 249 4.66 10.78 10.01
C ILE A 249 4.41 12.20 9.52
N ILE A 250 4.75 12.46 8.26
CA ILE A 250 4.39 13.69 7.56
C ILE A 250 3.28 13.38 6.56
N VAL A 251 2.19 14.13 6.62
CA VAL A 251 1.06 14.00 5.70
C VAL A 251 0.95 15.29 4.90
N ILE A 252 0.92 15.20 3.57
CA ILE A 252 0.67 16.32 2.67
C ILE A 252 -0.60 16.06 1.86
N ALA A 253 -1.45 17.07 1.68
CA ALA A 253 -2.72 16.94 1.01
C ALA A 253 -3.04 18.15 0.13
N ASN A 254 -3.56 17.90 -1.06
CA ASN A 254 -4.17 18.96 -1.87
C ASN A 254 -5.45 19.47 -1.18
N ASP A 255 -5.69 20.78 -1.24
CA ASP A 255 -7.02 21.34 -0.97
C ASP A 255 -7.80 21.44 -2.29
N ILE A 256 -8.61 20.43 -2.58
CA ILE A 256 -9.46 20.40 -3.79
C ILE A 256 -10.42 21.60 -3.86
N THR A 257 -10.73 22.24 -2.73
CA THR A 257 -11.63 23.40 -2.65
C THR A 257 -10.93 24.70 -3.04
N PHE A 258 -9.60 24.70 -3.09
CA PHE A 258 -8.77 25.82 -3.50
C PHE A 258 -8.31 25.64 -4.94
N ARG A 259 -8.88 26.39 -5.89
CA ARG A 259 -8.53 26.34 -7.32
C ARG A 259 -8.46 24.89 -7.86
N ALA A 260 -9.45 24.07 -7.50
CA ALA A 260 -9.55 22.65 -7.87
C ALA A 260 -8.34 21.78 -7.47
N GLY A 261 -7.59 22.17 -6.43
CA GLY A 261 -6.37 21.49 -6.00
C GLY A 261 -5.24 21.55 -7.03
N SER A 262 -5.25 22.56 -7.92
CA SER A 262 -4.22 22.72 -8.94
C SER A 262 -2.86 23.11 -8.35
N PHE A 263 -1.80 22.53 -8.92
CA PHE A 263 -0.41 22.81 -8.60
C PHE A 263 0.04 24.12 -9.26
N GLY A 264 0.14 25.18 -8.46
CA GLY A 264 0.82 26.42 -8.86
C GLY A 264 2.19 26.55 -8.17
N PRO A 265 2.94 27.63 -8.40
CA PRO A 265 4.35 27.68 -8.02
C PRO A 265 4.54 27.65 -6.49
N ARG A 266 3.60 28.22 -5.73
CA ARG A 266 3.61 28.18 -4.25
C ARG A 266 3.24 26.80 -3.71
N GLU A 267 2.29 26.11 -4.33
CA GLU A 267 1.95 24.73 -3.98
C GLU A 267 3.11 23.77 -4.27
N ASP A 268 3.79 23.95 -5.39
CA ASP A 268 4.97 23.18 -5.78
C ASP A 268 6.13 23.40 -4.79
N ALA A 269 6.45 24.66 -4.48
CA ALA A 269 7.48 25.01 -3.50
C ALA A 269 7.19 24.43 -2.11
N PHE A 270 5.92 24.46 -1.69
CA PHE A 270 5.51 23.90 -0.40
C PHE A 270 5.66 22.37 -0.40
N PHE A 271 5.20 21.69 -1.45
CA PHE A 271 5.32 20.24 -1.59
C PHE A 271 6.78 19.79 -1.58
N GLU A 272 7.66 20.48 -2.32
CA GLU A 272 9.10 20.22 -2.32
C GLU A 272 9.68 20.37 -0.91
N THR A 273 9.40 21.49 -0.24
CA THR A 273 9.97 21.79 1.08
C THR A 273 9.53 20.77 2.15
N VAL A 274 8.26 20.38 2.13
CA VAL A 274 7.73 19.33 3.02
C VAL A 274 8.35 17.96 2.71
N THR A 275 8.54 17.64 1.42
CA THR A 275 9.21 16.40 0.98
C THR A 275 10.66 16.36 1.46
N ASN A 276 11.37 17.48 1.35
CA ASN A 276 12.76 17.62 1.82
C ASN A 276 12.85 17.45 3.34
N LEU A 277 11.91 18.04 4.10
CA LEU A 277 11.83 17.84 5.54
C LEU A 277 11.63 16.37 5.92
N ALA A 278 10.77 15.64 5.18
CA ALA A 278 10.54 14.22 5.42
C ALA A 278 11.81 13.38 5.17
N CYS A 279 12.58 13.71 4.12
CA CYS A 279 13.85 13.06 3.82
C CYS A 279 14.91 13.36 4.88
N GLU A 280 15.06 14.63 5.27
CA GLU A 280 16.00 15.08 6.31
C GLU A 280 15.72 14.38 7.64
N LYS A 281 14.45 14.34 8.06
CA LYS A 281 14.02 13.68 9.30
C LYS A 281 13.89 12.16 9.17
N LYS A 282 14.01 11.61 7.96
CA LYS A 282 13.83 10.17 7.66
C LYS A 282 12.45 9.65 8.06
N LEU A 283 11.44 10.51 8.04
CA LEU A 283 10.07 10.18 8.47
C LEU A 283 9.21 9.74 7.29
N PRO A 284 8.30 8.76 7.47
CA PRO A 284 7.33 8.39 6.45
C PRO A 284 6.54 9.59 5.93
N LEU A 285 6.46 9.73 4.61
CA LEU A 285 5.76 10.77 3.87
C LEU A 285 4.53 10.19 3.18
N ILE A 286 3.35 10.67 3.56
CA ILE A 286 2.06 10.26 3.02
C ILE A 286 1.48 11.41 2.19
N TYR A 287 1.21 11.17 0.92
CA TYR A 287 0.56 12.14 0.03
C TYR A 287 -0.90 11.76 -0.22
N LEU A 288 -1.83 12.63 0.19
CA LEU A 288 -3.26 12.51 -0.07
C LEU A 288 -3.62 13.27 -1.35
N ALA A 289 -3.79 12.54 -2.44
CA ALA A 289 -3.94 13.10 -3.78
C ALA A 289 -5.41 13.36 -4.16
N ALA A 290 -5.72 14.63 -4.40
CA ALA A 290 -6.99 15.10 -4.97
C ALA A 290 -6.76 16.44 -5.69
N ASN A 291 -6.47 16.39 -7.00
CA ASN A 291 -6.01 17.55 -7.76
C ASN A 291 -6.50 17.57 -9.22
N SER A 292 -6.22 18.67 -9.90
CA SER A 292 -6.47 18.85 -11.33
C SER A 292 -5.18 19.02 -12.15
N GLY A 293 -4.03 18.59 -11.62
CA GLY A 293 -2.72 18.77 -12.25
C GLY A 293 -2.17 20.20 -12.12
N ALA A 294 -1.28 20.58 -13.03
CA ALA A 294 -0.69 21.92 -13.06
C ALA A 294 -1.78 22.99 -13.26
N ARG A 295 -1.61 24.14 -12.62
CA ARG A 295 -2.49 25.29 -12.77
C ARG A 295 -2.42 25.81 -14.21
N ILE A 296 -3.56 26.29 -14.69
CA ILE A 296 -3.70 26.91 -16.00
C ILE A 296 -4.36 28.27 -15.81
N GLY A 297 -3.96 29.25 -16.59
CA GLY A 297 -4.52 30.59 -16.56
C GLY A 297 -4.31 31.36 -17.87
N ILE A 298 -5.01 32.47 -17.99
CA ILE A 298 -4.85 33.46 -19.07
C ILE A 298 -4.80 34.82 -18.40
N ALA A 299 -4.01 35.76 -18.91
CA ALA A 299 -3.93 37.13 -18.39
C ALA A 299 -5.26 37.88 -18.63
N ASP A 300 -6.13 37.91 -17.62
CA ASP A 300 -7.45 38.53 -17.72
C ASP A 300 -7.37 40.04 -17.95
N GLU A 301 -6.33 40.71 -17.44
CA GLU A 301 -6.09 42.13 -17.67
C GLU A 301 -5.82 42.42 -19.15
N VAL A 302 -5.06 41.56 -19.85
CA VAL A 302 -4.82 41.68 -21.30
C VAL A 302 -6.09 41.32 -22.07
N LYS A 303 -6.75 40.24 -21.68
CA LYS A 303 -8.02 39.78 -22.25
C LYS A 303 -9.10 40.88 -22.23
N SER A 304 -9.09 41.72 -21.20
CA SER A 304 -10.10 42.77 -21.02
C SER A 304 -9.94 43.98 -21.95
N CYS A 305 -8.75 44.19 -22.53
CA CYS A 305 -8.45 45.42 -23.28
C CYS A 305 -7.75 45.23 -24.62
N PHE A 306 -7.36 44.01 -25.03
CA PHE A 306 -6.78 43.82 -26.35
C PHE A 306 -7.77 44.21 -27.46
N ARG A 307 -7.21 44.72 -28.57
CA ARG A 307 -7.92 45.05 -29.80
C ARG A 307 -7.38 44.22 -30.96
N VAL A 308 -8.16 44.12 -32.02
CA VAL A 308 -7.82 43.32 -33.20
C VAL A 308 -7.54 44.24 -34.37
N GLY A 309 -6.38 44.07 -35.00
CA GLY A 309 -6.07 44.69 -36.29
C GLY A 309 -6.68 43.85 -37.39
N TRP A 310 -7.92 44.16 -37.79
CA TRP A 310 -8.61 43.45 -38.87
C TRP A 310 -7.94 43.71 -40.22
N THR A 311 -8.03 42.73 -41.13
CA THR A 311 -7.61 42.94 -42.52
C THR A 311 -8.51 43.96 -43.22
N ASP A 312 -9.79 43.96 -42.88
CA ASP A 312 -10.81 44.92 -43.30
C ASP A 312 -11.75 45.18 -42.12
N ASP A 313 -11.73 46.40 -41.58
CA ASP A 313 -12.56 46.80 -40.43
C ASP A 313 -14.06 46.71 -40.73
N SER A 314 -14.45 46.75 -42.01
CA SER A 314 -15.85 46.59 -42.42
C SER A 314 -16.32 45.13 -42.56
N SER A 315 -15.37 44.19 -42.67
CA SER A 315 -15.61 42.77 -42.88
C SER A 315 -14.68 41.88 -42.03
N PRO A 316 -14.90 41.78 -40.70
CA PRO A 316 -14.05 41.00 -39.79
C PRO A 316 -13.89 39.52 -40.16
N GLU A 317 -14.87 38.94 -40.86
CA GLU A 317 -14.85 37.57 -41.38
C GLU A 317 -13.70 37.30 -42.38
N ARG A 318 -13.09 38.35 -42.93
CA ARG A 318 -11.90 38.24 -43.80
C ARG A 318 -10.61 37.97 -43.03
N GLY A 319 -10.69 37.93 -41.70
CA GLY A 319 -9.57 37.63 -40.81
C GLY A 319 -8.89 38.87 -40.24
N PHE A 320 -7.86 38.63 -39.45
CA PHE A 320 -7.09 39.63 -38.73
C PHE A 320 -5.60 39.44 -38.99
N GLY A 321 -4.83 40.52 -38.89
CA GLY A 321 -3.37 40.49 -39.00
C GLY A 321 -2.67 40.32 -37.65
N TYR A 322 -3.14 41.04 -36.62
CA TYR A 322 -2.48 41.09 -35.32
C TYR A 322 -3.43 41.50 -34.20
N ILE A 323 -2.97 41.33 -32.96
CA ILE A 323 -3.63 41.81 -31.74
C ILE A 323 -2.79 42.96 -31.18
N TYR A 324 -3.43 44.04 -30.74
CA TYR A 324 -2.74 45.23 -30.26
C TYR A 324 -3.45 45.87 -29.06
N MET A 325 -2.81 46.87 -28.47
CA MET A 325 -3.38 47.73 -27.42
C MET A 325 -3.29 49.19 -27.82
N THR A 326 -4.15 50.01 -27.24
CA THR A 326 -4.03 51.46 -27.32
C THR A 326 -2.83 51.95 -26.51
N ASP A 327 -2.38 53.18 -26.75
CA ASP A 327 -1.31 53.81 -25.96
C ASP A 327 -1.70 53.85 -24.46
N GLU A 328 -2.96 54.21 -24.17
CA GLU A 328 -3.52 54.27 -22.81
C GLU A 328 -3.55 52.89 -22.11
N ASP A 329 -3.99 51.85 -22.82
CA ASP A 329 -4.03 50.49 -22.28
C ASP A 329 -2.62 49.93 -22.09
N HIS A 330 -1.71 50.19 -23.02
CA HIS A 330 -0.30 49.80 -22.90
C HIS A 330 0.34 50.47 -21.68
N ASP A 331 0.16 51.76 -21.47
CA ASP A 331 0.71 52.45 -20.30
C ASP A 331 0.19 51.85 -18.98
N ARG A 332 -1.05 51.36 -18.96
CA ARG A 332 -1.65 50.71 -17.78
C ARG A 332 -1.09 49.32 -17.50
N ILE A 333 -0.80 48.51 -18.52
CA ILE A 333 -0.43 47.08 -18.36
C ILE A 333 0.83 46.66 -19.12
N SER A 334 1.74 47.61 -19.38
CA SER A 334 2.99 47.36 -20.13
C SER A 334 3.86 46.25 -19.53
N SER A 335 3.81 46.02 -18.21
CA SER A 335 4.53 44.91 -17.58
C SER A 335 3.94 43.52 -17.87
N SER A 336 2.66 43.45 -18.27
CA SER A 336 1.96 42.18 -18.54
C SER A 336 2.15 41.69 -19.98
N VAL A 337 2.78 42.48 -20.85
CA VAL A 337 3.00 42.12 -22.26
C VAL A 337 4.39 42.50 -22.72
N ILE A 338 4.84 41.84 -23.77
CA ILE A 338 5.94 42.29 -24.61
C ILE A 338 5.28 42.77 -25.90
N ALA A 339 5.41 44.06 -26.19
CA ALA A 339 4.75 44.70 -27.32
C ALA A 339 5.68 45.71 -27.99
N HIS A 340 5.49 45.93 -29.29
CA HIS A 340 6.19 46.97 -30.04
C HIS A 340 5.22 48.00 -30.61
N LYS A 341 5.70 49.24 -30.70
CA LYS A 341 4.92 50.37 -31.22
C LYS A 341 4.88 50.32 -32.74
N MET A 342 3.68 50.38 -33.30
CA MET A 342 3.39 50.50 -34.72
C MET A 342 2.56 51.76 -34.96
N GLN A 343 2.86 52.50 -36.02
CA GLN A 343 2.07 53.65 -36.43
C GLN A 343 1.50 53.38 -37.81
N LEU A 344 0.19 53.56 -37.96
CA LEU A 344 -0.50 53.44 -39.24
C LEU A 344 -0.35 54.71 -40.08
N ASP A 345 -0.59 54.59 -41.39
CA ASP A 345 -0.64 55.74 -42.32
C ASP A 345 -1.71 56.78 -41.92
N SER A 346 -2.73 56.36 -41.16
CA SER A 346 -3.74 57.23 -40.56
C SER A 346 -3.23 58.09 -39.39
N GLY A 347 -2.01 57.83 -38.90
CA GLY A 347 -1.43 58.45 -37.71
C GLY A 347 -1.77 57.72 -36.40
N GLU A 348 -2.65 56.72 -36.42
CA GLU A 348 -3.02 55.91 -35.25
C GLU A 348 -1.83 55.10 -34.73
N ILE A 349 -1.60 55.16 -33.41
CA ILE A 349 -0.58 54.39 -32.71
C ILE A 349 -1.21 53.10 -32.18
N ARG A 350 -0.57 51.97 -32.48
CA ARG A 350 -0.97 50.64 -32.02
C ARG A 350 0.23 49.96 -31.36
N TRP A 351 0.06 49.45 -30.15
CA TRP A 351 1.05 48.61 -29.48
C TRP A 351 0.76 47.16 -29.79
N VAL A 352 1.41 46.61 -30.82
CA VAL A 352 1.21 45.22 -31.25
C VAL A 352 1.77 44.28 -30.20
N ILE A 353 0.96 43.35 -29.73
CA ILE A 353 1.35 42.39 -28.68
C ILE A 353 2.12 41.25 -29.34
N ASP A 354 3.41 41.13 -29.00
CA ASP A 354 4.27 40.02 -29.43
C ASP A 354 4.16 38.83 -28.48
N SER A 355 4.02 39.10 -27.18
CA SER A 355 3.87 38.06 -26.16
C SER A 355 3.10 38.57 -24.95
N VAL A 356 2.42 37.66 -24.26
CA VAL A 356 1.69 37.93 -23.02
C VAL A 356 2.46 37.28 -21.87
N VAL A 357 2.86 38.09 -20.89
CA VAL A 357 3.53 37.65 -19.66
C VAL A 357 2.49 37.44 -18.56
N GLY A 358 1.57 38.40 -18.41
CA GLY A 358 0.57 38.42 -17.35
C GLY A 358 1.10 38.99 -16.03
N LYS A 359 0.20 39.57 -15.25
CA LYS A 359 0.49 40.13 -13.92
C LYS A 359 0.48 39.07 -12.83
N GLU A 360 -0.39 38.08 -12.96
CA GLU A 360 -0.49 36.97 -12.03
C GLU A 360 0.52 35.87 -12.38
N ASP A 361 1.09 35.26 -11.35
CA ASP A 361 1.96 34.10 -11.48
C ASP A 361 1.13 32.80 -11.55
N GLY A 362 1.69 31.76 -12.19
CA GLY A 362 1.08 30.45 -12.29
C GLY A 362 -0.01 30.32 -13.36
N LEU A 363 0.15 31.00 -14.48
CA LEU A 363 -0.64 30.90 -15.71
C LEU A 363 -0.19 29.74 -16.61
N GLY A 364 1.11 29.43 -16.66
CA GLY A 364 1.68 28.51 -17.65
C GLY A 364 3.00 27.83 -17.26
N VAL A 365 4.10 28.23 -17.90
CA VAL A 365 5.38 27.49 -17.92
C VAL A 365 6.07 27.42 -16.56
N GLU A 366 5.86 28.41 -15.71
CA GLU A 366 6.27 28.47 -14.31
C GLU A 366 5.70 27.30 -13.49
N ASN A 367 4.47 26.85 -13.76
CA ASN A 367 3.86 25.68 -13.11
C ASN A 367 4.50 24.39 -13.60
N ILE A 368 4.92 24.34 -14.86
CA ILE A 368 5.62 23.18 -15.43
C ILE A 368 7.01 23.07 -14.81
N HIS A 369 7.69 24.20 -14.64
CA HIS A 369 8.98 24.26 -13.95
C HIS A 369 8.88 23.78 -12.50
N GLY A 370 7.86 24.25 -11.76
CA GLY A 370 7.59 23.78 -10.40
C GLY A 370 7.19 22.30 -10.32
N SER A 371 6.36 21.83 -11.25
CA SER A 371 5.99 20.42 -11.39
C SER A 371 7.23 19.51 -11.57
N ALA A 372 8.24 19.97 -12.31
CA ALA A 372 9.50 19.23 -12.48
C ALA A 372 10.30 19.13 -11.16
N ALA A 373 10.33 20.20 -10.36
CA ALA A 373 11.01 20.21 -9.07
C ALA A 373 10.38 19.20 -8.10
N ILE A 374 9.05 19.19 -7.97
CA ILE A 374 8.37 18.23 -7.09
C ILE A 374 8.46 16.78 -7.59
N ALA A 375 8.47 16.56 -8.91
CA ALA A 375 8.72 15.23 -9.48
C ALA A 375 10.11 14.72 -9.07
N SER A 376 11.13 15.57 -9.18
CA SER A 376 12.50 15.23 -8.77
C SER A 376 12.58 14.95 -7.26
N ALA A 377 12.01 15.83 -6.44
CA ALA A 377 12.01 15.68 -4.99
C ALA A 377 11.30 14.41 -4.52
N TYR A 378 10.13 14.09 -5.07
CA TYR A 378 9.38 12.89 -4.68
C TYR A 378 10.02 11.60 -5.19
N SER A 379 10.64 11.63 -6.38
CA SER A 379 11.47 10.53 -6.89
C SER A 379 12.64 10.23 -5.95
N ARG A 380 13.34 11.26 -5.46
CA ARG A 380 14.39 11.12 -4.46
C ARG A 380 13.83 10.61 -3.12
N ALA A 381 12.66 11.11 -2.70
CA ALA A 381 12.05 10.71 -1.44
C ALA A 381 11.75 9.21 -1.34
N TYR A 382 11.40 8.56 -2.46
CA TYR A 382 11.24 7.10 -2.49
C TYR A 382 12.53 6.34 -2.08
N GLU A 383 13.70 6.91 -2.33
CA GLU A 383 14.98 6.33 -1.98
C GLU A 383 15.43 6.65 -0.55
N GLU A 384 15.10 7.85 -0.07
CA GLU A 384 15.60 8.43 1.18
C GLU A 384 14.62 8.29 2.36
N THR A 385 13.35 8.00 2.10
CA THR A 385 12.33 7.77 3.12
C THR A 385 11.24 6.80 2.64
N PHE A 386 10.26 6.50 3.50
CA PHE A 386 9.06 5.78 3.11
C PHE A 386 8.06 6.76 2.46
N THR A 387 7.72 6.55 1.19
CA THR A 387 6.67 7.28 0.48
C THR A 387 5.44 6.41 0.29
N LEU A 388 4.25 6.99 0.41
CA LEU A 388 3.00 6.36 0.01
C LEU A 388 2.01 7.43 -0.47
N THR A 389 1.39 7.18 -1.63
CA THR A 389 0.33 8.04 -2.18
C THR A 389 -1.04 7.38 -1.99
N PHE A 390 -1.99 8.12 -1.43
CA PHE A 390 -3.40 7.72 -1.35
C PHE A 390 -4.25 8.60 -2.27
N VAL A 391 -4.83 8.00 -3.30
CA VAL A 391 -5.70 8.66 -4.28
C VAL A 391 -7.12 8.69 -3.71
N THR A 392 -7.39 9.74 -2.93
CA THR A 392 -8.70 10.02 -2.30
C THR A 392 -9.67 10.75 -3.23
N GLY A 393 -9.14 11.48 -4.21
CA GLY A 393 -9.91 12.17 -5.24
C GLY A 393 -9.31 11.98 -6.63
N ARG A 394 -9.97 12.52 -7.65
CA ARG A 394 -9.42 12.59 -9.01
C ARG A 394 -8.00 13.17 -8.96
N THR A 395 -7.07 12.50 -9.64
CA THR A 395 -5.65 12.87 -9.66
C THR A 395 -5.18 12.96 -11.11
N VAL A 396 -4.63 14.12 -11.50
CA VAL A 396 -4.41 14.47 -12.92
C VAL A 396 -2.98 14.95 -13.17
N GLY A 397 -2.40 14.62 -14.33
CA GLY A 397 -1.15 15.21 -14.81
C GLY A 397 0.01 14.94 -13.85
N ILE A 398 0.64 16.01 -13.33
CA ILE A 398 1.73 15.88 -12.35
C ILE A 398 1.31 15.08 -11.10
N GLY A 399 0.07 15.21 -10.64
CA GLY A 399 -0.43 14.41 -9.51
C GLY A 399 -0.42 12.91 -9.80
N ALA A 400 -0.70 12.49 -11.05
CA ALA A 400 -0.63 11.10 -11.47
C ALA A 400 0.82 10.60 -11.54
N TYR A 401 1.75 11.45 -11.99
CA TYR A 401 3.18 11.14 -11.92
C TYR A 401 3.68 11.02 -10.48
N LEU A 402 3.28 11.90 -9.57
CA LEU A 402 3.63 11.78 -8.15
C LEU A 402 3.13 10.45 -7.57
N ALA A 403 1.92 10.02 -7.90
CA ALA A 403 1.41 8.70 -7.49
C ALA A 403 2.32 7.56 -7.96
N ARG A 404 2.89 7.66 -9.17
CA ARG A 404 3.85 6.66 -9.68
C ARG A 404 5.26 6.82 -9.13
N LEU A 405 5.75 8.05 -8.95
CA LEU A 405 7.10 8.34 -8.46
C LEU A 405 7.25 8.00 -6.97
N GLY A 406 6.17 8.13 -6.19
CA GLY A 406 6.13 7.61 -4.82
C GLY A 406 6.03 6.08 -4.74
N ILE A 407 5.83 5.41 -5.88
CA ILE A 407 5.71 3.97 -6.10
C ILE A 407 4.52 3.33 -5.39
N ARG A 408 4.50 3.36 -4.05
CA ARG A 408 3.45 2.78 -3.20
C ARG A 408 2.18 3.59 -3.34
N CYS A 409 1.13 2.98 -3.88
CA CYS A 409 -0.10 3.66 -4.20
C CYS A 409 -1.35 2.88 -3.73
N ILE A 410 -2.22 3.57 -3.01
CA ILE A 410 -3.57 3.10 -2.64
C ILE A 410 -4.57 3.94 -3.43
N GLN A 411 -5.54 3.29 -4.08
CA GLN A 411 -6.54 3.96 -4.91
C GLN A 411 -7.96 3.67 -4.43
N ARG A 412 -8.78 4.71 -4.29
CA ARG A 412 -10.22 4.50 -4.12
C ARG A 412 -10.87 3.93 -5.37
N ILE A 413 -11.83 3.02 -5.18
CA ILE A 413 -12.47 2.32 -6.30
C ILE A 413 -13.23 3.24 -7.27
N ASP A 414 -13.64 4.43 -6.79
CA ASP A 414 -14.43 5.41 -7.51
C ASP A 414 -13.62 6.63 -7.98
N GLN A 415 -12.28 6.60 -7.86
CA GLN A 415 -11.40 7.72 -8.19
C GLN A 415 -10.39 7.38 -9.29
N PRO A 416 -10.20 8.24 -10.31
CA PRO A 416 -9.28 7.96 -11.40
C PRO A 416 -7.90 8.62 -11.22
N ILE A 417 -6.86 7.92 -11.70
CA ILE A 417 -5.50 8.46 -11.93
C ILE A 417 -5.33 8.65 -13.44
N ILE A 418 -5.25 9.89 -13.92
CA ILE A 418 -5.22 10.18 -15.37
C ILE A 418 -4.13 11.18 -15.73
N LEU A 419 -3.63 11.09 -16.96
CA LEU A 419 -2.75 12.12 -17.52
C LEU A 419 -3.57 13.22 -18.20
N THR A 420 -4.58 12.82 -18.97
CA THR A 420 -5.42 13.71 -19.78
C THR A 420 -6.89 13.39 -19.57
N GLY A 421 -7.73 14.42 -19.50
CA GLY A 421 -9.18 14.26 -19.41
C GLY A 421 -9.77 13.59 -20.66
N PHE A 422 -10.78 12.74 -20.48
CA PHE A 422 -11.37 11.95 -21.57
C PHE A 422 -11.95 12.83 -22.70
N SER A 423 -12.52 13.98 -22.33
CA SER A 423 -13.09 14.94 -23.28
C SER A 423 -12.03 15.59 -24.17
N ALA A 424 -10.82 15.81 -23.66
CA ALA A 424 -9.70 16.30 -24.47
C ALA A 424 -9.20 15.23 -25.45
N LEU A 425 -9.17 13.95 -25.03
CA LEU A 425 -8.84 12.84 -25.93
C LEU A 425 -9.87 12.68 -27.05
N ASN A 426 -11.17 12.78 -26.74
CA ASN A 426 -12.21 12.72 -27.76
C ASN A 426 -12.09 13.85 -28.79
N LYS A 427 -11.77 15.07 -28.35
CA LYS A 427 -11.50 16.20 -29.25
C LYS A 427 -10.29 15.93 -30.14
N LEU A 428 -9.20 15.39 -29.59
CA LEU A 428 -8.01 15.02 -30.35
C LEU A 428 -8.30 13.94 -31.41
N LEU A 429 -9.12 12.96 -31.05
CA LEU A 429 -9.50 11.86 -31.94
C LEU A 429 -10.63 12.25 -32.93
N GLY A 430 -11.23 13.43 -32.78
CA GLY A 430 -12.34 13.90 -33.60
C GLY A 430 -13.66 13.12 -33.43
N ARG A 431 -13.76 12.27 -32.41
CA ARG A 431 -14.95 11.42 -32.13
C ARG A 431 -15.05 11.06 -30.66
N GLU A 432 -16.27 10.74 -30.19
CA GLU A 432 -16.53 10.34 -28.81
C GLU A 432 -16.14 8.88 -28.58
N VAL A 433 -14.88 8.65 -28.20
CA VAL A 433 -14.34 7.31 -27.91
C VAL A 433 -14.56 6.92 -26.44
N TYR A 434 -14.28 7.84 -25.54
CA TYR A 434 -14.34 7.62 -24.10
C TYR A 434 -15.53 8.38 -23.49
N SER A 435 -16.15 7.82 -22.46
CA SER A 435 -17.31 8.41 -21.78
C SER A 435 -17.04 8.79 -20.32
N SER A 436 -15.93 8.32 -19.73
CA SER A 436 -15.57 8.67 -18.35
C SER A 436 -14.07 8.64 -18.09
N HIS A 437 -13.64 9.38 -17.07
CA HIS A 437 -12.26 9.30 -16.57
C HIS A 437 -11.92 7.92 -15.98
N MET A 438 -12.92 7.20 -15.45
CA MET A 438 -12.71 5.86 -14.86
C MET A 438 -12.34 4.81 -15.90
N GLN A 439 -12.74 4.98 -17.17
CA GLN A 439 -12.31 4.09 -18.27
C GLN A 439 -10.80 4.17 -18.52
N LEU A 440 -10.17 5.32 -18.23
CA LEU A 440 -8.76 5.57 -18.49
C LEU A 440 -7.89 5.34 -17.25
N GLY A 441 -8.39 5.76 -16.09
CA GLY A 441 -7.60 5.86 -14.86
C GLY A 441 -8.17 5.11 -13.66
N GLY A 442 -9.28 4.39 -13.81
CA GLY A 442 -9.88 3.65 -12.72
C GLY A 442 -9.07 2.41 -12.31
N PRO A 443 -9.46 1.73 -11.22
CA PRO A 443 -8.79 0.52 -10.75
C PRO A 443 -8.71 -0.61 -11.77
N LYS A 444 -9.69 -0.70 -12.68
CA LYS A 444 -9.68 -1.68 -13.78
C LYS A 444 -8.47 -1.53 -14.72
N ILE A 445 -7.83 -0.36 -14.71
CA ILE A 445 -6.60 -0.07 -15.43
C ILE A 445 -5.41 -0.08 -14.47
N MET A 446 -5.48 0.71 -13.39
CA MET A 446 -4.30 0.99 -12.55
C MET A 446 -3.96 -0.11 -11.55
N ALA A 447 -4.95 -0.88 -11.08
CA ALA A 447 -4.70 -2.05 -10.23
C ALA A 447 -4.35 -3.30 -11.05
N THR A 448 -4.64 -3.31 -12.35
CA THR A 448 -4.37 -4.42 -13.27
C THR A 448 -3.07 -4.27 -14.05
N ASN A 449 -2.44 -3.09 -14.00
CA ASN A 449 -1.16 -2.80 -14.66
C ASN A 449 0.04 -2.59 -13.70
N GLY A 450 -0.19 -2.69 -12.38
CA GLY A 450 0.87 -2.58 -11.38
C GLY A 450 1.21 -1.15 -10.93
N VAL A 451 0.40 -0.13 -11.28
CA VAL A 451 0.56 1.22 -10.72
C VAL A 451 0.03 1.29 -9.29
N VAL A 452 -1.07 0.59 -9.01
CA VAL A 452 -1.76 0.60 -7.71
C VAL A 452 -1.54 -0.71 -6.98
N HIS A 453 -1.09 -0.62 -5.73
CA HIS A 453 -0.85 -1.77 -4.86
C HIS A 453 -2.13 -2.27 -4.20
N LEU A 454 -3.02 -1.36 -3.79
CA LEU A 454 -4.26 -1.68 -3.08
C LEU A 454 -5.42 -0.80 -3.55
N THR A 455 -6.61 -1.37 -3.59
CA THR A 455 -7.86 -0.63 -3.85
C THR A 455 -8.73 -0.62 -2.62
N VAL A 456 -9.41 0.49 -2.36
CA VAL A 456 -10.23 0.69 -1.15
C VAL A 456 -11.59 1.33 -1.47
N PRO A 457 -12.64 1.05 -0.70
CA PRO A 457 -13.97 1.60 -0.96
C PRO A 457 -14.11 3.08 -0.62
N ASP A 458 -13.43 3.55 0.43
CA ASP A 458 -13.59 4.89 0.99
C ASP A 458 -12.30 5.43 1.64
N ASP A 459 -12.35 6.66 2.14
CA ASP A 459 -11.19 7.36 2.71
C ASP A 459 -10.75 6.79 4.06
N LEU A 460 -11.67 6.27 4.88
CA LEU A 460 -11.31 5.67 6.18
C LEU A 460 -10.61 4.32 5.98
N GLU A 461 -11.10 3.48 5.07
CA GLU A 461 -10.42 2.24 4.70
C GLU A 461 -9.09 2.52 3.99
N GLY A 462 -9.00 3.60 3.21
CA GLY A 462 -7.73 4.10 2.68
C GLY A 462 -6.72 4.37 3.79
N VAL A 463 -7.06 5.23 4.74
CA VAL A 463 -6.19 5.56 5.88
C VAL A 463 -5.91 4.34 6.78
N SER A 464 -6.88 3.45 6.97
CA SER A 464 -6.69 2.20 7.70
C SER A 464 -5.64 1.31 7.04
N ASN A 465 -5.63 1.21 5.71
CA ASN A 465 -4.61 0.45 4.98
C ASN A 465 -3.26 1.16 4.96
N ILE A 466 -3.20 2.50 5.01
CA ILE A 466 -1.95 3.24 5.25
C ILE A 466 -1.36 2.83 6.61
N LEU A 467 -2.16 2.82 7.68
CA LEU A 467 -1.71 2.42 9.01
C LEU A 467 -1.30 0.94 9.07
N ARG A 468 -2.06 0.05 8.43
CA ARG A 468 -1.67 -1.37 8.30
C ARG A 468 -0.32 -1.51 7.62
N TRP A 469 -0.07 -0.79 6.53
CA TRP A 469 1.23 -0.80 5.86
C TRP A 469 2.34 -0.26 6.76
N LEU A 470 2.10 0.88 7.41
CA LEU A 470 3.04 1.47 8.36
C LEU A 470 3.35 0.55 9.55
N SER A 471 2.45 -0.37 9.91
CA SER A 471 2.69 -1.35 10.99
C SER A 471 3.81 -2.35 10.70
N TYR A 472 4.25 -2.46 9.43
CA TYR A 472 5.43 -3.24 9.04
C TYR A 472 6.70 -2.38 8.90
N VAL A 473 6.56 -1.05 8.85
CA VAL A 473 7.63 -0.12 8.51
C VAL A 473 8.18 0.56 9.78
N PRO A 474 9.51 0.63 9.95
CA PRO A 474 10.15 1.39 11.04
C PRO A 474 9.60 2.82 11.19
N ALA A 475 9.68 3.38 12.40
CA ALA A 475 9.27 4.76 12.66
C ALA A 475 10.06 5.79 11.82
N ASN A 476 11.32 5.47 11.51
CA ASN A 476 12.20 6.24 10.64
C ASN A 476 13.06 5.29 9.80
N ILE A 477 13.44 5.67 8.57
CA ILE A 477 14.25 4.79 7.72
C ILE A 477 15.59 4.47 8.40
N GLY A 478 16.00 3.20 8.33
CA GLY A 478 17.18 2.67 9.02
C GLY A 478 17.00 2.41 10.53
N GLY A 479 15.84 2.74 11.10
CA GLY A 479 15.47 2.39 12.46
C GLY A 479 15.17 0.89 12.65
N PRO A 480 14.89 0.45 13.90
CA PRO A 480 14.52 -0.94 14.18
C PRO A 480 13.16 -1.29 13.56
N LEU A 481 13.00 -2.57 13.19
CA LEU A 481 11.72 -3.11 12.74
C LEU A 481 10.65 -3.01 13.84
N PRO A 482 9.38 -2.74 13.50
CA PRO A 482 8.27 -2.73 14.46
C PRO A 482 7.87 -4.16 14.88
N ILE A 483 8.73 -4.80 15.68
CA ILE A 483 8.46 -6.14 16.21
C ILE A 483 7.38 -6.01 17.29
N THR A 484 6.29 -6.76 17.12
CA THR A 484 5.14 -6.75 18.02
C THR A 484 4.98 -8.11 18.71
N LYS A 485 4.31 -8.16 19.86
CA LYS A 485 4.01 -9.46 20.49
C LYS A 485 2.90 -10.15 19.66
N SER A 486 3.19 -11.33 19.13
CA SER A 486 2.20 -12.09 18.39
C SER A 486 1.21 -12.78 19.31
N LEU A 487 -0.07 -12.80 18.91
CA LEU A 487 -1.09 -13.65 19.51
C LEU A 487 -0.99 -15.10 19.00
N ASP A 488 -0.31 -15.31 17.87
CA ASP A 488 -0.12 -16.61 17.24
C ASP A 488 1.16 -17.29 17.78
N PRO A 489 1.09 -18.42 18.51
CA PRO A 489 2.25 -19.07 19.11
C PRO A 489 3.36 -19.34 18.09
N ILE A 490 4.60 -19.12 18.50
CA ILE A 490 5.78 -19.32 17.64
C ILE A 490 6.04 -20.82 17.42
N ASP A 491 5.86 -21.63 18.46
CA ASP A 491 6.19 -23.07 18.45
C ASP A 491 5.06 -23.96 17.91
N ARG A 492 3.98 -23.37 17.35
CA ARG A 492 2.94 -24.17 16.71
C ARG A 492 3.47 -24.77 15.39
N PRO A 493 3.00 -25.98 15.00
CA PRO A 493 3.27 -26.49 13.67
C PRO A 493 2.49 -25.70 12.60
N VAL A 494 2.99 -25.75 11.37
CA VAL A 494 2.22 -25.36 10.18
C VAL A 494 1.20 -26.44 9.87
N ALA A 495 -0.07 -26.16 10.13
CA ALA A 495 -1.16 -27.13 10.06
C ALA A 495 -1.77 -27.26 8.66
N TYR A 496 -1.66 -26.23 7.82
CA TYR A 496 -1.99 -26.35 6.40
C TYR A 496 -0.98 -27.28 5.73
N ILE A 497 -1.41 -28.40 5.15
CA ILE A 497 -0.53 -29.33 4.44
C ILE A 497 -0.99 -29.40 2.98
N PRO A 498 -0.17 -28.97 2.00
CA PRO A 498 -0.52 -29.11 0.59
C PRO A 498 -0.48 -30.58 0.16
N GLU A 499 -1.54 -31.06 -0.49
CA GLU A 499 -1.62 -32.43 -1.01
C GLU A 499 -0.79 -32.60 -2.29
N ASN A 500 -1.15 -31.86 -3.35
CA ASN A 500 -0.53 -31.94 -4.68
C ASN A 500 0.15 -30.64 -5.11
N THR A 501 -0.50 -29.51 -4.84
CA THR A 501 0.01 -28.17 -5.15
C THR A 501 -0.08 -27.29 -3.92
N CYS A 502 0.93 -26.45 -3.72
CA CYS A 502 0.97 -25.50 -2.62
C CYS A 502 0.21 -24.22 -3.02
N ASP A 503 -0.96 -23.99 -2.42
CA ASP A 503 -1.65 -22.70 -2.55
C ASP A 503 -0.82 -21.64 -1.82
N PRO A 504 -0.38 -20.57 -2.50
CA PRO A 504 0.44 -19.54 -1.88
C PRO A 504 -0.25 -18.82 -0.72
N ARG A 505 -1.56 -18.55 -0.79
CA ARG A 505 -2.27 -17.79 0.26
C ARG A 505 -2.48 -18.66 1.49
N ALA A 506 -2.87 -19.92 1.29
CA ALA A 506 -2.99 -20.88 2.38
C ALA A 506 -1.64 -21.20 3.04
N ALA A 507 -0.55 -21.29 2.26
CA ALA A 507 0.80 -21.43 2.79
C ALA A 507 1.22 -20.26 3.67
N ILE A 508 0.79 -19.04 3.32
CA ILE A 508 1.13 -17.83 4.08
C ILE A 508 0.25 -17.69 5.32
N SER A 509 -1.06 -17.58 5.14
CA SER A 509 -2.03 -17.18 6.17
C SER A 509 -2.77 -18.35 6.82
N GLY A 510 -2.69 -19.54 6.25
CA GLY A 510 -3.56 -20.66 6.58
C GLY A 510 -4.90 -20.60 5.86
N ILE A 511 -5.73 -21.61 6.12
CA ILE A 511 -7.07 -21.76 5.52
C ILE A 511 -8.01 -22.38 6.54
N ASP A 512 -9.29 -22.05 6.49
CA ASP A 512 -10.31 -22.74 7.29
C ASP A 512 -10.69 -24.07 6.62
N ASP A 513 -10.74 -25.15 7.40
CA ASP A 513 -11.20 -26.45 6.92
C ASP A 513 -12.74 -26.49 6.74
N SER A 514 -13.26 -27.62 6.27
CA SER A 514 -14.71 -27.80 6.06
C SER A 514 -15.55 -27.71 7.34
N GLN A 515 -14.93 -27.75 8.52
CA GLN A 515 -15.57 -27.61 9.83
C GLN A 515 -15.37 -26.20 10.42
N GLY A 516 -14.73 -25.29 9.70
CA GLY A 516 -14.42 -23.93 10.16
C GLY A 516 -13.25 -23.85 11.14
N LYS A 517 -12.44 -24.92 11.26
CA LYS A 517 -11.21 -24.90 12.04
C LYS A 517 -10.09 -24.34 11.18
N TRP A 518 -9.45 -23.29 11.67
CA TRP A 518 -8.30 -22.69 11.02
C TRP A 518 -7.07 -23.62 11.03
N LEU A 519 -6.60 -23.98 9.84
CA LEU A 519 -5.35 -24.67 9.58
C LEU A 519 -4.26 -23.62 9.33
N GLY A 520 -3.50 -23.28 10.36
CA GLY A 520 -2.52 -22.19 10.30
C GLY A 520 -1.41 -22.40 9.27
N GLY A 521 -1.11 -21.33 8.52
CA GLY A 521 0.02 -21.24 7.59
C GLY A 521 1.35 -20.95 8.29
N MET A 522 2.37 -20.57 7.52
CA MET A 522 3.72 -20.30 8.04
C MET A 522 3.77 -19.00 8.86
N PHE A 523 3.02 -17.97 8.46
CA PHE A 523 3.01 -16.66 9.09
C PHE A 523 1.86 -16.51 10.08
N ASP A 524 1.86 -15.40 10.81
CA ASP A 524 0.88 -15.10 11.86
C ASP A 524 -0.51 -14.92 11.26
N LYS A 525 -1.54 -15.46 11.94
CA LYS A 525 -2.94 -15.29 11.55
C LYS A 525 -3.29 -13.83 11.30
N ASP A 526 -4.03 -13.55 10.22
CA ASP A 526 -4.53 -12.22 9.85
C ASP A 526 -3.45 -11.13 9.73
N SER A 527 -2.19 -11.54 9.55
CA SER A 527 -1.05 -10.62 9.42
C SER A 527 -0.65 -10.33 7.97
N PHE A 528 -1.18 -11.07 6.99
CA PHE A 528 -0.79 -10.92 5.60
C PHE A 528 -1.63 -9.85 4.89
N VAL A 529 -0.95 -8.89 4.27
CA VAL A 529 -1.56 -7.88 3.39
C VAL A 529 -0.98 -8.07 1.99
N GLU A 530 -1.78 -8.66 1.10
CA GLU A 530 -1.45 -8.84 -0.30
C GLU A 530 -1.44 -7.50 -1.03
N THR A 531 -0.43 -7.26 -1.86
CA THR A 531 -0.29 -6.08 -2.71
C THR A 531 -0.20 -6.49 -4.17
N PHE A 532 -0.69 -5.64 -5.09
CA PHE A 532 -0.80 -5.93 -6.52
C PHE A 532 -1.68 -7.15 -6.85
N GLU A 533 -2.73 -7.42 -6.08
CA GLU A 533 -3.65 -8.55 -6.31
C GLU A 533 -4.24 -8.54 -7.74
N GLY A 534 -4.49 -7.36 -8.31
CA GLY A 534 -5.05 -7.19 -9.64
C GLY A 534 -4.08 -7.45 -10.80
N TRP A 535 -2.76 -7.41 -10.58
CA TRP A 535 -1.73 -7.45 -11.62
C TRP A 535 -0.80 -8.66 -11.46
N ALA A 536 -0.44 -9.28 -12.59
CA ALA A 536 0.47 -10.41 -12.68
C ALA A 536 0.18 -11.50 -11.62
N LYS A 537 -1.06 -12.01 -11.64
CA LYS A 537 -1.64 -12.91 -10.63
C LYS A 537 -0.92 -14.24 -10.47
N THR A 538 0.03 -14.58 -11.35
CA THR A 538 0.87 -15.77 -11.21
C THR A 538 1.89 -15.67 -10.07
N VAL A 539 2.08 -14.47 -9.50
CA VAL A 539 2.93 -14.24 -8.32
C VAL A 539 2.11 -13.46 -7.28
N VAL A 540 2.18 -13.93 -6.03
CA VAL A 540 1.54 -13.31 -4.86
C VAL A 540 2.63 -12.58 -4.07
N THR A 541 2.43 -11.28 -3.79
CA THR A 541 3.39 -10.47 -3.03
C THR A 541 2.67 -9.71 -1.92
N GLY A 542 3.32 -9.53 -0.77
CA GLY A 542 2.71 -8.80 0.33
C GLY A 542 3.60 -8.70 1.57
N ARG A 543 3.08 -8.10 2.64
CA ARG A 543 3.75 -8.06 3.94
C ARG A 543 3.04 -9.01 4.91
N ALA A 544 3.80 -9.70 5.75
CA ALA A 544 3.29 -10.58 6.81
C ALA A 544 4.06 -10.35 8.11
N LYS A 545 3.65 -11.03 9.19
CA LYS A 545 4.45 -11.14 10.43
C LYS A 545 4.78 -12.60 10.72
N LEU A 546 6.02 -12.88 11.14
CA LEU A 546 6.45 -14.19 11.63
C LEU A 546 6.82 -14.07 13.10
N GLY A 547 5.97 -14.57 14.00
CA GLY A 547 6.12 -14.39 15.44
C GLY A 547 6.20 -12.91 15.83
N GLY A 548 5.44 -12.05 15.12
CA GLY A 548 5.42 -10.61 15.32
C GLY A 548 6.52 -9.81 14.62
N ILE A 549 7.50 -10.47 13.98
CA ILE A 549 8.54 -9.81 13.18
C ILE A 549 7.98 -9.53 11.77
N PRO A 550 7.94 -8.27 11.31
CA PRO A 550 7.43 -7.93 9.98
C PRO A 550 8.39 -8.40 8.88
N VAL A 551 7.83 -8.96 7.79
CA VAL A 551 8.57 -9.51 6.65
C VAL A 551 7.85 -9.25 5.33
N GLY A 552 8.61 -9.11 4.25
CA GLY A 552 8.10 -9.17 2.89
C GLY A 552 8.00 -10.62 2.42
N VAL A 553 6.93 -10.96 1.72
CA VAL A 553 6.66 -12.31 1.23
C VAL A 553 6.39 -12.29 -0.27
N ILE A 554 7.04 -13.22 -0.99
CA ILE A 554 6.80 -13.51 -2.40
C ILE A 554 6.50 -15.00 -2.49
N ALA A 555 5.36 -15.35 -3.08
CA ALA A 555 4.93 -16.73 -3.29
C ALA A 555 4.38 -16.92 -4.71
N VAL A 556 4.29 -18.16 -5.15
CA VAL A 556 3.94 -18.49 -6.54
C VAL A 556 2.57 -19.11 -6.61
N GLU A 557 1.74 -18.58 -7.51
CA GLU A 557 0.46 -19.18 -7.83
C GLU A 557 0.66 -20.46 -8.65
N THR A 558 -0.08 -21.50 -8.27
CA THR A 558 0.00 -22.82 -8.93
C THR A 558 -1.09 -23.02 -9.96
N GLN A 559 -2.21 -22.31 -9.84
CA GLN A 559 -3.30 -22.36 -10.80
C GLN A 559 -3.00 -21.51 -12.04
N THR A 560 -3.55 -21.91 -13.19
CA THR A 560 -3.53 -21.08 -14.38
C THR A 560 -4.41 -19.86 -14.18
N MET A 561 -3.81 -18.68 -14.26
CA MET A 561 -4.49 -17.39 -14.11
C MET A 561 -4.86 -16.83 -15.48
N MET A 562 -6.05 -16.22 -15.59
CA MET A 562 -6.48 -15.54 -16.81
C MET A 562 -6.13 -14.06 -16.73
N GLN A 563 -5.29 -13.61 -17.67
CA GLN A 563 -5.00 -12.18 -17.85
C GLN A 563 -6.00 -11.60 -18.84
N LEU A 564 -6.80 -10.65 -18.36
CA LEU A 564 -7.74 -9.91 -19.20
C LEU A 564 -7.04 -8.70 -19.82
N VAL A 565 -6.92 -8.68 -21.15
CA VAL A 565 -6.48 -7.52 -21.92
C VAL A 565 -7.74 -6.83 -22.45
N PRO A 566 -8.06 -5.60 -21.97
CA PRO A 566 -9.25 -4.90 -22.40
C PRO A 566 -9.15 -4.50 -23.87
N ALA A 567 -10.30 -4.41 -24.55
CA ALA A 567 -10.36 -3.77 -25.86
C ALA A 567 -10.00 -2.28 -25.76
N ASP A 568 -9.30 -1.76 -26.77
CA ASP A 568 -9.04 -0.32 -26.91
C ASP A 568 -10.18 0.31 -27.71
N PRO A 569 -11.06 1.13 -27.10
CA PRO A 569 -12.16 1.78 -27.82
C PRO A 569 -11.66 2.73 -28.93
N GLY A 570 -10.40 3.19 -28.85
CA GLY A 570 -9.76 3.99 -29.89
C GLY A 570 -9.48 3.21 -31.18
N GLN A 571 -9.44 1.88 -31.12
CA GLN A 571 -9.17 0.97 -32.23
C GLN A 571 -10.39 0.06 -32.48
N PRO A 572 -11.20 0.32 -33.51
CA PRO A 572 -12.46 -0.41 -33.73
C PRO A 572 -12.33 -1.93 -33.86
N ASP A 573 -11.20 -2.41 -34.37
CA ASP A 573 -10.93 -3.86 -34.55
C ASP A 573 -10.39 -4.52 -33.26
N SER A 574 -10.17 -3.74 -32.20
CA SER A 574 -9.72 -4.25 -30.91
C SER A 574 -10.84 -5.00 -30.21
N HIS A 575 -10.50 -6.16 -29.65
CA HIS A 575 -11.43 -6.99 -28.89
C HIS A 575 -10.78 -7.40 -27.58
N GLU A 576 -11.62 -7.64 -26.58
CA GLU A 576 -11.17 -8.14 -25.30
C GLU A 576 -10.54 -9.54 -25.48
N ARG A 577 -9.38 -9.74 -24.86
CA ARG A 577 -8.62 -10.98 -24.96
C ARG A 577 -8.35 -11.53 -23.58
N SER A 578 -8.67 -12.80 -23.38
CA SER A 578 -8.33 -13.53 -22.16
C SER A 578 -7.15 -14.45 -22.45
N VAL A 579 -6.00 -14.14 -21.87
CA VAL A 579 -4.74 -14.86 -22.10
C VAL A 579 -4.47 -15.77 -20.91
N PRO A 580 -4.41 -17.10 -21.09
CA PRO A 580 -4.04 -18.01 -20.01
C PRO A 580 -2.55 -17.85 -19.67
N ARG A 581 -2.26 -17.68 -18.38
CA ARG A 581 -0.92 -17.64 -17.80
C ARG A 581 -0.79 -18.84 -16.87
N ALA A 582 0.00 -19.83 -17.28
CA ALA A 582 0.20 -21.04 -16.49
C ALA A 582 0.80 -20.69 -15.12
N GLY A 583 0.33 -21.36 -14.07
CA GLY A 583 0.94 -21.26 -12.74
C GLY A 583 2.40 -21.75 -12.77
N GLN A 584 3.18 -21.35 -11.76
CA GLN A 584 4.59 -21.74 -11.61
C GLN A 584 5.53 -21.29 -12.75
N VAL A 585 5.12 -20.32 -13.57
CA VAL A 585 5.94 -19.78 -14.68
C VAL A 585 6.06 -18.26 -14.55
N TRP A 586 7.28 -17.75 -14.73
CA TRP A 586 7.49 -16.30 -14.86
C TRP A 586 7.20 -15.81 -16.28
N PHE A 587 6.28 -14.86 -16.36
CA PHE A 587 5.97 -13.99 -17.50
C PHE A 587 6.52 -12.57 -17.27
N PRO A 588 6.60 -11.71 -18.30
CA PRO A 588 7.23 -10.38 -18.20
C PRO A 588 6.64 -9.53 -17.07
N ASP A 589 5.32 -9.55 -16.93
CA ASP A 589 4.58 -8.86 -15.88
C ASP A 589 4.91 -9.43 -14.48
N SER A 590 4.90 -10.75 -14.32
CA SER A 590 5.18 -11.40 -13.04
C SER A 590 6.65 -11.28 -12.60
N ALA A 591 7.60 -11.27 -13.53
CA ALA A 591 8.99 -10.99 -13.24
C ALA A 591 9.17 -9.53 -12.80
N THR A 592 8.50 -8.59 -13.49
CA THR A 592 8.49 -7.17 -13.11
C THR A 592 7.85 -6.96 -11.73
N LYS A 593 6.72 -7.62 -11.44
CA LYS A 593 6.07 -7.61 -10.12
C LYS A 593 6.99 -8.12 -9.02
N THR A 594 7.69 -9.23 -9.29
CA THR A 594 8.67 -9.82 -8.36
C THR A 594 9.79 -8.82 -8.07
N ALA A 595 10.40 -8.24 -9.11
CA ALA A 595 11.47 -7.26 -8.96
C ALA A 595 11.02 -6.00 -8.22
N GLN A 596 9.85 -5.44 -8.56
CA GLN A 596 9.30 -4.26 -7.88
C GLN A 596 9.03 -4.54 -6.39
N ALA A 597 8.45 -5.69 -6.05
CA ALA A 597 8.19 -6.06 -4.67
C ALA A 597 9.49 -6.16 -3.85
N MET A 598 10.53 -6.79 -4.42
CA MET A 598 11.86 -6.84 -3.77
C MET A 598 12.43 -5.44 -3.51
N LEU A 599 12.31 -4.53 -4.48
CA LEU A 599 12.80 -3.17 -4.32
C LEU A 599 12.03 -2.43 -3.19
N ASP A 600 10.70 -2.56 -3.17
CA ASP A 600 9.85 -1.95 -2.14
C ASP A 600 10.23 -2.46 -0.74
N PHE A 601 10.36 -3.78 -0.57
CA PHE A 601 10.72 -4.41 0.71
C PHE A 601 12.11 -4.01 1.19
N ASN A 602 13.10 -3.94 0.28
CA ASN A 602 14.47 -3.54 0.62
C ASN A 602 14.48 -2.09 1.16
N ARG A 603 13.74 -1.20 0.50
CA ARG A 603 13.59 0.22 0.91
C ARG A 603 12.80 0.36 2.22
N GLU A 604 11.86 -0.53 2.49
CA GLU A 604 11.13 -0.62 3.77
C GLU A 604 11.99 -1.18 4.91
N GLY A 605 13.15 -1.76 4.60
CA GLY A 605 14.02 -2.38 5.60
C GLY A 605 13.54 -3.76 6.04
N LEU A 606 12.67 -4.42 5.27
CA LEU A 606 12.06 -5.70 5.63
C LEU A 606 12.97 -6.88 5.26
N PRO A 607 13.02 -7.95 6.07
CA PRO A 607 13.49 -9.26 5.65
C PRO A 607 12.57 -9.86 4.58
N LEU A 608 13.13 -10.70 3.71
CA LEU A 608 12.40 -11.29 2.58
C LEU A 608 12.21 -12.79 2.74
N PHE A 609 11.00 -13.28 2.46
CA PHE A 609 10.71 -14.69 2.26
C PHE A 609 10.23 -14.93 0.83
N ILE A 610 10.92 -15.82 0.11
CA ILE A 610 10.53 -16.29 -1.21
C ILE A 610 10.11 -17.76 -1.06
N LEU A 611 8.81 -18.02 -1.11
CA LEU A 611 8.23 -19.36 -1.19
C LEU A 611 8.34 -19.83 -2.65
N ALA A 612 9.51 -20.33 -3.02
CA ALA A 612 9.91 -20.59 -4.39
C ALA A 612 9.23 -21.85 -4.95
N ASN A 613 8.51 -21.68 -6.06
CA ASN A 613 7.77 -22.77 -6.70
C ASN A 613 7.63 -22.52 -8.23
N TRP A 614 8.73 -22.13 -8.88
CA TRP A 614 8.76 -21.84 -10.32
C TRP A 614 9.47 -22.93 -11.12
N ARG A 615 8.85 -23.37 -12.20
CA ARG A 615 9.41 -24.32 -13.18
C ARG A 615 10.27 -23.64 -14.24
N GLY A 616 10.26 -22.32 -14.31
CA GLY A 616 11.07 -21.57 -15.26
C GLY A 616 10.45 -20.25 -15.69
N PHE A 617 11.07 -19.66 -16.70
CA PHE A 617 10.57 -18.50 -17.43
C PHE A 617 9.79 -18.95 -18.66
N SER A 618 8.79 -18.16 -19.07
CA SER A 618 8.12 -18.39 -20.35
C SER A 618 9.09 -18.12 -21.50
N GLY A 619 9.44 -19.19 -22.22
CA GLY A 619 10.28 -19.14 -23.42
C GLY A 619 9.51 -18.92 -24.73
N GLY A 620 8.21 -18.57 -24.65
CA GLY A 620 7.39 -18.32 -25.83
C GLY A 620 7.85 -17.08 -26.60
N GLN A 621 7.71 -17.09 -27.93
CA GLN A 621 8.13 -15.98 -28.81
C GLN A 621 7.56 -14.62 -28.37
N ARG A 622 6.27 -14.58 -27.99
CA ARG A 622 5.61 -13.36 -27.51
C ARG A 622 6.27 -12.83 -26.23
N ASP A 623 6.47 -13.70 -25.24
CA ASP A 623 6.96 -13.26 -23.92
C ASP A 623 8.46 -12.87 -23.99
N LEU A 624 9.22 -13.48 -24.92
CA LEU A 624 10.57 -13.03 -25.28
C LEU A 624 10.57 -11.65 -25.95
N PHE A 625 9.63 -11.40 -26.87
CA PHE A 625 9.46 -10.10 -27.52
C PHE A 625 9.02 -9.01 -26.52
N GLU A 626 8.15 -9.36 -25.57
CA GLU A 626 7.70 -8.49 -24.47
C GLU A 626 8.79 -8.24 -23.41
N GLY A 627 9.96 -8.86 -23.55
CA GLY A 627 11.14 -8.53 -22.75
C GLY A 627 11.26 -9.27 -21.42
N ILE A 628 10.86 -10.56 -21.37
CA ILE A 628 11.04 -11.41 -20.18
C ILE A 628 12.49 -11.45 -19.67
N LEU A 629 13.49 -11.35 -20.56
CA LEU A 629 14.91 -11.36 -20.15
C LEU A 629 15.30 -10.06 -19.43
N GLN A 630 14.78 -8.91 -19.86
CA GLN A 630 14.96 -7.64 -19.15
C GLN A 630 14.25 -7.69 -17.79
N ALA A 631 13.04 -8.23 -17.72
CA ALA A 631 12.32 -8.37 -16.46
C ALA A 631 12.98 -9.38 -15.51
N GLY A 632 13.55 -10.46 -16.02
CA GLY A 632 14.27 -11.46 -15.22
C GLY A 632 15.60 -10.95 -14.66
N SER A 633 16.32 -10.10 -15.40
CA SER A 633 17.61 -9.57 -14.94
C SER A 633 17.48 -8.57 -13.78
N THR A 634 16.36 -7.84 -13.70
CA THR A 634 16.09 -6.91 -12.58
C THR A 634 15.87 -7.64 -11.25
N ILE A 635 15.38 -8.88 -11.26
CA ILE A 635 15.29 -9.73 -10.06
C ILE A 635 16.69 -9.95 -9.46
N VAL A 636 17.66 -10.31 -10.32
CA VAL A 636 19.06 -10.53 -9.90
C VAL A 636 19.67 -9.25 -9.35
N GLU A 637 19.45 -8.11 -10.01
CA GLU A 637 19.98 -6.81 -9.58
C GLU A 637 19.42 -6.40 -8.21
N ASN A 638 18.11 -6.58 -8.00
CA ASN A 638 17.45 -6.22 -6.74
C ASN A 638 17.85 -7.17 -5.59
N LEU A 639 18.10 -8.46 -5.87
CA LEU A 639 18.64 -9.39 -4.88
C LEU A 639 20.11 -9.12 -4.56
N ARG A 640 20.93 -8.76 -5.56
CA ARG A 640 22.34 -8.38 -5.37
C ARG A 640 22.50 -7.19 -4.44
N THR A 641 21.59 -6.22 -4.53
CA THR A 641 21.60 -4.98 -3.74
C THR A 641 20.69 -5.05 -2.50
N TYR A 642 20.09 -6.21 -2.21
CA TYR A 642 19.25 -6.42 -1.04
C TYR A 642 20.06 -6.30 0.25
N ASN A 643 19.59 -5.54 1.23
CA ASN A 643 20.37 -5.20 2.42
C ASN A 643 19.96 -5.96 3.69
N GLN A 644 18.83 -6.65 3.66
CA GLN A 644 18.26 -7.38 4.80
C GLN A 644 18.39 -8.90 4.58
N PRO A 645 18.16 -9.73 5.62
CA PRO A 645 18.13 -11.19 5.45
C PRO A 645 17.04 -11.61 4.47
N ALA A 646 17.37 -12.51 3.56
CA ALA A 646 16.45 -13.07 2.58
C ALA A 646 16.48 -14.60 2.64
N PHE A 647 15.31 -15.22 2.71
CA PHE A 647 15.13 -16.66 2.78
C PHE A 647 14.43 -17.15 1.52
N VAL A 648 15.10 -18.02 0.78
CA VAL A 648 14.49 -18.76 -0.33
C VAL A 648 14.16 -20.14 0.19
N TYR A 649 12.87 -20.44 0.30
CA TYR A 649 12.39 -21.73 0.77
C TYR A 649 11.58 -22.39 -0.35
N ILE A 650 11.94 -23.61 -0.73
CA ILE A 650 11.14 -24.42 -1.67
C ILE A 650 10.12 -25.23 -0.83
N PRO A 651 8.82 -24.87 -0.86
CA PRO A 651 7.80 -25.46 0.00
C PRO A 651 7.54 -26.95 -0.27
N LYS A 652 6.67 -27.55 0.56
CA LYS A 652 6.17 -28.91 0.33
C LYS A 652 5.50 -29.02 -1.03
N ALA A 653 5.81 -30.10 -1.75
CA ALA A 653 5.30 -30.37 -3.10
C ALA A 653 5.61 -29.27 -4.14
N ALA A 654 6.56 -28.38 -3.84
CA ALA A 654 7.00 -27.35 -4.76
C ALA A 654 8.18 -27.80 -5.62
N GLU A 655 8.36 -27.11 -6.74
CA GLU A 655 9.44 -27.36 -7.67
C GLU A 655 10.18 -26.08 -8.04
N LEU A 656 11.51 -26.17 -8.14
CA LEU A 656 12.36 -25.07 -8.61
C LEU A 656 13.32 -25.56 -9.70
N ARG A 657 13.17 -25.03 -10.92
CA ARG A 657 13.88 -25.56 -12.09
C ARG A 657 14.72 -24.53 -12.84
N GLY A 658 15.81 -25.00 -13.44
CA GLY A 658 16.55 -24.32 -14.50
C GLY A 658 16.79 -22.84 -14.25
N GLY A 659 16.36 -22.01 -15.20
CA GLY A 659 16.54 -20.55 -15.14
C GLY A 659 15.85 -19.90 -13.93
N ALA A 660 14.77 -20.48 -13.40
CA ALA A 660 14.11 -19.90 -12.25
C ALA A 660 14.95 -20.01 -10.97
N TRP A 661 15.71 -21.10 -10.80
CA TRP A 661 16.66 -21.21 -9.69
C TRP A 661 17.76 -20.15 -9.80
N VAL A 662 18.35 -20.00 -10.99
CA VAL A 662 19.51 -19.12 -11.22
C VAL A 662 19.28 -17.70 -10.71
N VAL A 663 18.09 -17.14 -10.89
CA VAL A 663 17.81 -15.74 -10.55
C VAL A 663 17.51 -15.48 -9.08
N ILE A 664 17.39 -16.53 -8.25
CA ILE A 664 17.14 -16.42 -6.79
C ILE A 664 18.16 -17.20 -5.95
N ASP A 665 19.26 -17.66 -6.55
CA ASP A 665 20.26 -18.45 -5.83
C ASP A 665 21.02 -17.62 -4.77
N SER A 666 21.38 -18.27 -3.67
CA SER A 666 22.16 -17.66 -2.59
C SER A 666 23.48 -17.02 -3.05
N LYS A 667 24.10 -17.50 -4.14
CA LYS A 667 25.33 -16.95 -4.71
C LYS A 667 25.19 -15.53 -5.24
N ILE A 668 23.98 -15.05 -5.53
CA ILE A 668 23.75 -13.67 -5.97
C ILE A 668 24.16 -12.68 -4.87
N ASN A 669 23.84 -13.01 -3.62
CA ASN A 669 24.18 -12.21 -2.46
C ASN A 669 24.39 -13.12 -1.23
N PRO A 670 25.57 -13.76 -1.11
CA PRO A 670 25.83 -14.81 -0.12
C PRO A 670 25.85 -14.29 1.32
N ASP A 671 25.99 -12.98 1.51
CA ASP A 671 25.97 -12.35 2.84
C ASP A 671 24.54 -12.21 3.38
N ARG A 672 23.52 -12.26 2.51
CA ARG A 672 22.12 -11.95 2.82
C ARG A 672 21.15 -13.09 2.57
N ILE A 673 21.37 -13.86 1.51
CA ILE A 673 20.42 -14.89 1.04
C ILE A 673 20.79 -16.26 1.60
N GLU A 674 19.81 -16.94 2.19
CA GLU A 674 19.90 -18.34 2.58
C GLU A 674 18.84 -19.19 1.87
N CYS A 675 19.26 -20.32 1.29
CA CYS A 675 18.37 -21.24 0.59
C CYS A 675 18.07 -22.50 1.42
N TYR A 676 16.80 -22.89 1.46
CA TYR A 676 16.26 -24.06 2.15
C TYR A 676 15.27 -24.79 1.25
N ALA A 677 15.06 -26.07 1.50
CA ALA A 677 14.06 -26.84 0.76
C ALA A 677 13.34 -27.81 1.70
N GLU A 678 12.07 -28.07 1.41
CA GLU A 678 11.30 -29.10 2.08
C GLU A 678 11.70 -30.50 1.59
N ARG A 679 11.44 -31.53 2.40
CA ARG A 679 11.86 -32.91 2.11
C ARG A 679 11.34 -33.45 0.78
N THR A 680 10.09 -33.15 0.42
CA THR A 680 9.45 -33.54 -0.84
C THR A 680 9.66 -32.55 -1.98
N ALA A 681 10.28 -31.39 -1.71
CA ALA A 681 10.62 -30.42 -2.73
C ALA A 681 11.54 -31.01 -3.80
N LYS A 682 11.28 -30.63 -5.06
CA LYS A 682 12.07 -31.07 -6.21
C LYS A 682 12.80 -29.90 -6.84
N GLY A 683 14.01 -30.14 -7.34
CA GLY A 683 14.74 -29.08 -8.04
C GLY A 683 15.96 -29.59 -8.79
N ASN A 684 16.09 -29.14 -10.04
CA ASN A 684 17.16 -29.54 -10.95
C ASN A 684 17.17 -28.62 -12.19
N VAL A 685 18.08 -28.85 -13.13
CA VAL A 685 18.22 -28.04 -14.35
C VAL A 685 17.00 -28.17 -15.28
N LEU A 686 16.47 -29.39 -15.43
CA LEU A 686 15.31 -29.71 -16.27
C LEU A 686 14.34 -30.61 -15.50
N GLU A 687 13.10 -30.66 -15.97
CA GLU A 687 12.14 -31.66 -15.51
C GLU A 687 12.62 -33.08 -15.87
N PRO A 688 12.28 -34.11 -15.07
CA PRO A 688 12.68 -35.49 -15.31
C PRO A 688 12.36 -36.00 -16.71
N GLN A 689 11.18 -35.67 -17.25
CA GLN A 689 10.76 -36.04 -18.59
C GLN A 689 11.69 -35.46 -19.67
N GLY A 690 12.01 -34.16 -19.58
CA GLY A 690 12.94 -33.52 -20.50
C GLY A 690 14.39 -34.02 -20.35
N LEU A 691 14.79 -34.43 -19.13
CA LEU A 691 16.13 -34.97 -18.89
C LEU A 691 16.33 -36.32 -19.58
N ILE A 692 15.36 -37.23 -19.51
CA ILE A 692 15.49 -38.58 -20.11
C ILE A 692 15.51 -38.52 -21.63
N GLU A 693 14.81 -37.58 -22.27
CA GLU A 693 14.85 -37.40 -23.72
C GLU A 693 16.27 -37.05 -24.22
N ILE A 694 17.08 -36.41 -23.37
CA ILE A 694 18.43 -35.98 -23.72
C ILE A 694 19.47 -37.01 -23.29
N LYS A 695 19.36 -37.54 -22.06
CA LYS A 695 20.40 -38.31 -21.34
C LYS A 695 20.05 -39.79 -21.11
N PHE A 696 18.87 -40.23 -21.49
CA PHE A 696 18.46 -41.64 -21.40
C PHE A 696 17.61 -42.01 -22.62
N ARG A 697 18.22 -41.86 -23.79
CA ARG A 697 17.61 -41.99 -25.11
C ARG A 697 17.21 -43.44 -25.38
N SER A 698 16.47 -43.65 -26.47
CA SER A 698 15.93 -44.95 -26.86
C SER A 698 16.96 -46.09 -26.88
N GLU A 699 18.22 -45.85 -27.27
CA GLU A 699 19.25 -46.89 -27.28
C GLU A 699 19.69 -47.28 -25.86
N GLU A 700 19.93 -46.31 -24.98
CA GLU A 700 20.27 -46.54 -23.56
C GLU A 700 19.12 -47.24 -22.82
N LEU A 701 17.87 -46.90 -23.16
CA LEU A 701 16.69 -47.61 -22.68
C LEU A 701 16.67 -49.08 -23.13
N LYS A 702 16.96 -49.35 -24.41
CA LYS A 702 17.03 -50.72 -24.95
C LYS A 702 18.19 -51.53 -24.35
N GLU A 703 19.32 -50.90 -24.06
CA GLU A 703 20.43 -51.51 -23.33
C GLU A 703 20.02 -51.87 -21.89
N CYS A 704 19.34 -50.94 -21.21
CA CYS A 704 18.81 -51.18 -19.87
C CYS A 704 17.80 -52.35 -19.85
N MET A 705 16.88 -52.40 -20.82
CA MET A 705 15.96 -53.52 -21.01
C MET A 705 16.73 -54.83 -21.22
N GLY A 706 17.74 -54.81 -22.08
CA GLY A 706 18.55 -55.98 -22.37
C GLY A 706 19.39 -56.48 -21.20
N ARG A 707 19.64 -55.64 -20.19
CA ARG A 707 20.37 -55.99 -18.97
C ARG A 707 19.46 -56.48 -17.84
N LEU A 708 18.21 -56.02 -17.79
CA LEU A 708 17.32 -56.21 -16.65
C LEU A 708 16.13 -57.15 -16.92
N ASP A 709 15.64 -57.27 -18.16
CA ASP A 709 14.50 -58.11 -18.50
C ASP A 709 14.94 -59.57 -18.76
N PRO A 710 14.51 -60.55 -17.94
CA PRO A 710 14.92 -61.94 -18.08
C PRO A 710 14.55 -62.57 -19.44
N ASP A 711 13.37 -62.24 -19.97
CA ASP A 711 12.88 -62.78 -21.24
C ASP A 711 13.72 -62.26 -22.42
N LEU A 712 14.08 -60.98 -22.43
CA LEU A 712 15.00 -60.43 -23.44
C LEU A 712 16.40 -61.02 -23.34
N ILE A 713 16.89 -61.31 -22.12
CA ILE A 713 18.19 -61.94 -21.92
C ILE A 713 18.19 -63.36 -22.50
N ASP A 714 17.16 -64.16 -22.19
CA ASP A 714 16.97 -65.52 -22.74
C ASP A 714 16.81 -65.50 -24.27
N LEU A 715 15.96 -64.61 -24.81
CA LEU A 715 15.78 -64.46 -26.26
C LEU A 715 17.08 -64.07 -26.97
N LYS A 716 17.88 -63.16 -26.39
CA LYS A 716 19.21 -62.80 -26.93
C LYS A 716 20.20 -63.95 -26.83
N ALA A 717 20.20 -64.72 -25.74
CA ALA A 717 21.05 -65.89 -25.60
C ALA A 717 20.70 -66.99 -26.61
N ARG A 718 19.41 -67.23 -26.86
CA ARG A 718 18.92 -68.16 -27.90
C ARG A 718 19.29 -67.69 -29.30
N LEU A 719 19.18 -66.38 -29.58
CA LEU A 719 19.62 -65.81 -30.84
C LEU A 719 21.13 -65.97 -31.06
N GLN A 720 21.94 -65.82 -30.00
CA GLN A 720 23.40 -66.04 -30.07
C GLN A 720 23.78 -67.53 -30.20
N GLY A 721 22.97 -68.45 -29.67
CA GLY A 721 23.16 -69.90 -29.79
C GLY A 721 22.68 -70.51 -31.11
N ALA A 722 21.86 -69.79 -31.88
CA ALA A 722 21.29 -70.24 -33.15
C ALA A 722 22.28 -70.05 -34.32
N ASN A 723 23.39 -70.81 -34.34
CA ASN A 723 24.32 -70.82 -35.46
C ASN A 723 23.76 -71.64 -36.66
N GLY A 724 22.98 -71.01 -37.55
CA GLY A 724 22.81 -71.49 -38.93
C GLY A 724 21.40 -71.61 -39.53
N SER A 725 20.31 -71.42 -38.76
CA SER A 725 18.93 -71.45 -39.30
C SER A 725 18.43 -70.02 -39.57
N LEU A 726 18.33 -69.63 -40.85
CA LEU A 726 17.89 -68.29 -41.27
C LEU A 726 16.44 -67.97 -40.84
N SER A 727 15.54 -68.97 -40.77
CA SER A 727 14.13 -68.76 -40.38
C SER A 727 13.94 -68.57 -38.87
N ASP A 728 14.76 -69.23 -38.04
CA ASP A 728 14.66 -69.13 -36.58
C ASP A 728 15.28 -67.83 -36.06
N GLY A 729 16.33 -67.33 -36.71
CA GLY A 729 16.93 -66.04 -36.40
C GLY A 729 15.97 -64.86 -36.61
N GLU A 730 15.23 -64.84 -37.73
CA GLU A 730 14.25 -63.77 -37.99
C GLU A 730 13.06 -63.80 -37.01
N SER A 731 12.59 -64.98 -36.62
CA SER A 731 11.48 -65.11 -35.68
C SER A 731 11.88 -64.69 -34.26
N LEU A 732 13.11 -65.01 -33.83
CA LEU A 732 13.69 -64.56 -32.57
C LEU A 732 13.91 -63.04 -32.58
N GLN A 733 14.41 -62.47 -33.68
CA GLN A 733 14.57 -61.02 -33.83
C GLN A 733 13.24 -60.27 -33.72
N LYS A 734 12.18 -60.78 -34.39
CA LYS A 734 10.83 -60.23 -34.28
C LYS A 734 10.28 -60.32 -32.86
N SER A 735 10.54 -61.42 -32.15
CA SER A 735 10.12 -61.61 -30.76
C SER A 735 10.83 -60.64 -29.81
N ILE A 736 12.14 -60.41 -30.03
CA ILE A 736 12.94 -59.43 -29.28
C ILE A 736 12.39 -58.01 -29.49
N GLU A 737 12.13 -57.61 -30.73
CA GLU A 737 11.59 -56.28 -31.02
C GLU A 737 10.16 -56.09 -30.49
N ALA A 738 9.32 -57.13 -30.54
CA ALA A 738 7.99 -57.11 -29.94
C ALA A 738 8.06 -56.93 -28.42
N ARG A 739 8.94 -57.67 -27.74
CA ARG A 739 9.14 -57.55 -26.28
C ARG A 739 9.69 -56.17 -25.90
N LYS A 740 10.68 -55.63 -26.63
CA LYS A 740 11.17 -54.25 -26.42
C LYS A 740 10.06 -53.21 -26.53
N LYS A 741 9.21 -53.33 -27.56
CA LYS A 741 8.07 -52.42 -27.76
C LYS A 741 7.07 -52.51 -26.62
N GLN A 742 6.82 -53.71 -26.10
CA GLN A 742 5.95 -53.93 -24.94
C GLN A 742 6.51 -53.30 -23.66
N LEU A 743 7.83 -53.41 -23.44
CA LEU A 743 8.51 -52.92 -22.23
C LEU A 743 8.76 -51.41 -22.24
N LEU A 744 8.75 -50.77 -23.41
CA LEU A 744 9.11 -49.36 -23.57
C LEU A 744 8.37 -48.41 -22.61
N PRO A 745 7.03 -48.44 -22.47
CA PRO A 745 6.35 -47.54 -21.54
C PRO A 745 6.81 -47.70 -20.08
N LEU A 746 7.03 -48.93 -19.64
CA LEU A 746 7.47 -49.22 -18.27
C LEU A 746 8.91 -48.74 -18.05
N TYR A 747 9.82 -49.02 -18.98
CA TYR A 747 11.22 -48.57 -18.86
C TYR A 747 11.36 -47.06 -18.99
N THR A 748 10.47 -46.39 -19.73
CA THR A 748 10.35 -44.93 -19.69
C THR A 748 9.94 -44.44 -18.31
N GLN A 749 8.96 -45.08 -17.64
CA GLN A 749 8.61 -44.73 -16.26
C GLN A 749 9.77 -44.98 -15.27
N ILE A 750 10.50 -46.08 -15.42
CA ILE A 750 11.70 -46.37 -14.62
C ILE A 750 12.76 -45.29 -14.84
N ALA A 751 12.97 -44.87 -16.09
CA ALA A 751 13.90 -43.79 -16.43
C ALA A 751 13.49 -42.45 -15.82
N VAL A 752 12.21 -42.09 -15.92
CA VAL A 752 11.67 -40.89 -15.27
C VAL A 752 11.91 -40.97 -13.76
N ARG A 753 11.61 -42.11 -13.14
CA ARG A 753 11.85 -42.30 -11.70
C ARG A 753 13.32 -42.19 -11.34
N PHE A 754 14.22 -42.73 -12.16
CA PHE A 754 15.66 -42.59 -11.98
C PHE A 754 16.11 -41.12 -12.10
N ALA A 755 15.57 -40.38 -13.07
CA ALA A 755 15.81 -38.95 -13.20
C ALA A 755 15.29 -38.18 -11.97
N GLU A 756 14.09 -38.49 -11.45
CA GLU A 756 13.55 -37.87 -10.24
C GLU A 756 14.44 -38.05 -8.99
N LEU A 757 15.18 -39.15 -8.88
CA LEU A 757 16.12 -39.34 -7.75
C LEU A 757 17.24 -38.29 -7.75
N HIS A 758 17.52 -37.66 -8.91
CA HIS A 758 18.47 -36.55 -9.03
C HIS A 758 17.87 -35.18 -8.68
N ASP A 759 16.56 -35.10 -8.42
CA ASP A 759 15.86 -33.85 -8.14
C ASP A 759 15.63 -33.61 -6.64
N THR A 760 16.05 -34.55 -5.79
CA THR A 760 15.69 -34.59 -4.37
C THR A 760 16.37 -33.48 -3.56
N SER A 761 15.65 -32.94 -2.57
CA SER A 761 16.18 -32.01 -1.56
C SER A 761 17.44 -32.53 -0.85
N LEU A 762 17.53 -33.83 -0.60
CA LEU A 762 18.71 -34.46 -0.03
C LEU A 762 19.94 -34.35 -0.94
N ARG A 763 19.77 -34.48 -2.26
CA ARG A 763 20.87 -34.23 -3.21
C ARG A 763 21.28 -32.76 -3.20
N MET A 764 20.32 -31.83 -3.10
CA MET A 764 20.63 -30.40 -2.99
C MET A 764 21.50 -30.11 -1.76
N ALA A 765 21.14 -30.66 -0.61
CA ALA A 765 21.91 -30.55 0.62
C ALA A 765 23.30 -31.22 0.49
N ALA A 766 23.37 -32.43 -0.08
CA ALA A 766 24.64 -33.13 -0.31
C ALA A 766 25.59 -32.39 -1.28
N LYS A 767 25.04 -31.56 -2.17
CA LYS A 767 25.83 -30.68 -3.06
C LYS A 767 26.11 -29.31 -2.45
N GLY A 768 25.57 -29.00 -1.27
CA GLY A 768 25.78 -27.73 -0.58
C GLY A 768 25.14 -26.52 -1.27
N VAL A 769 24.11 -26.72 -2.10
CA VAL A 769 23.39 -25.62 -2.77
C VAL A 769 22.23 -25.06 -1.93
N ILE A 770 21.80 -25.81 -0.92
CA ILE A 770 20.91 -25.36 0.16
C ILE A 770 21.60 -25.59 1.50
N ARG A 771 21.25 -24.80 2.52
CA ARG A 771 21.84 -24.92 3.84
C ARG A 771 21.32 -26.15 4.59
N LYS A 772 20.00 -26.37 4.55
CA LYS A 772 19.34 -27.44 5.30
C LYS A 772 18.04 -27.85 4.61
N VAL A 773 17.66 -29.12 4.79
CA VAL A 773 16.31 -29.60 4.52
C VAL A 773 15.45 -29.31 5.76
N VAL A 774 14.36 -28.57 5.58
CA VAL A 774 13.47 -28.14 6.66
C VAL A 774 12.09 -28.74 6.40
N ASP A 775 11.57 -29.52 7.35
CA ASP A 775 10.25 -30.13 7.19
C ASP A 775 9.14 -29.06 7.31
N TRP A 776 8.06 -29.25 6.54
CA TRP A 776 7.00 -28.23 6.41
C TRP A 776 6.35 -27.85 7.74
N GLU A 777 6.03 -28.85 8.56
CA GLU A 777 5.35 -28.69 9.84
C GLU A 777 6.16 -27.82 10.82
N ASP A 778 7.49 -27.96 10.80
CA ASP A 778 8.41 -27.25 11.70
C ASP A 778 8.90 -25.91 11.14
N SER A 779 8.55 -25.59 9.89
CA SER A 779 9.10 -24.45 9.16
C SER A 779 8.89 -23.12 9.88
N ARG A 780 7.72 -22.90 10.52
CA ARG A 780 7.41 -21.69 11.28
C ARG A 780 8.41 -21.45 12.43
N SER A 781 8.54 -22.42 13.34
CA SER A 781 9.44 -22.29 14.50
C SER A 781 10.90 -22.16 14.05
N PHE A 782 11.31 -22.96 13.06
CA PHE A 782 12.65 -22.89 12.49
C PHE A 782 12.96 -21.49 11.92
N PHE A 783 12.12 -20.98 11.02
CA PHE A 783 12.36 -19.69 10.38
C PHE A 783 12.25 -18.52 11.34
N TYR A 784 11.41 -18.60 12.37
CA TYR A 784 11.37 -17.57 13.41
C TYR A 784 12.71 -17.45 14.13
N LYS A 785 13.26 -18.57 14.61
CA LYS A 785 14.55 -18.62 15.31
C LYS A 785 15.68 -18.14 14.40
N ARG A 786 15.72 -18.67 13.17
CA ARG A 786 16.73 -18.29 12.16
C ARG A 786 16.66 -16.81 11.80
N LEU A 787 15.46 -16.27 11.58
CA LEU A 787 15.26 -14.85 11.28
C LEU A 787 15.71 -13.97 12.44
N ARG A 788 15.31 -14.29 13.68
CA ARG A 788 15.71 -13.53 14.88
C ARG A 788 17.22 -13.52 15.05
N ARG A 789 17.88 -14.65 14.81
CA ARG A 789 19.35 -14.71 14.77
C ARG A 789 19.94 -13.81 13.70
N ARG A 790 19.49 -13.93 12.44
CA ARG A 790 20.06 -13.16 11.32
C ARG A 790 19.90 -11.65 11.52
N LEU A 791 18.76 -11.23 12.08
CA LEU A 791 18.56 -9.84 12.50
C LEU A 791 19.53 -9.42 13.61
N SER A 792 19.77 -10.30 14.59
CA SER A 792 20.72 -10.03 15.69
C SER A 792 22.17 -9.92 15.20
N GLU A 793 22.59 -10.81 14.30
CA GLU A 793 23.87 -10.76 13.59
C GLU A 793 24.02 -9.44 12.83
N ASP A 794 22.98 -9.01 12.11
CA ASP A 794 22.99 -7.77 11.33
C ASP A 794 23.07 -6.51 12.18
N VAL A 795 22.38 -6.47 13.32
CA VAL A 795 22.48 -5.34 14.25
C VAL A 795 23.90 -5.22 14.78
N LEU A 796 24.51 -6.32 15.25
CA LEU A 796 25.87 -6.32 15.77
C LEU A 796 26.90 -6.03 14.67
N ALA A 797 26.72 -6.56 13.47
CA ALA A 797 27.59 -6.28 12.32
C ALA A 797 27.51 -4.80 11.91
N LYS A 798 26.32 -4.19 11.96
CA LYS A 798 26.16 -2.74 11.74
C LYS A 798 26.89 -1.94 12.82
N GLU A 799 26.83 -2.35 14.08
CA GLU A 799 27.56 -1.69 15.17
C GLU A 799 29.09 -1.76 14.96
N ILE A 800 29.62 -2.94 14.63
CA ILE A 800 31.05 -3.14 14.32
C ILE A 800 31.47 -2.27 13.12
N ARG A 801 30.68 -2.26 12.05
CA ARG A 801 30.95 -1.43 10.86
C ARG A 801 30.84 0.06 11.15
N GLY A 802 29.96 0.49 12.04
CA GLY A 802 29.91 1.87 12.53
C GLY A 802 31.19 2.27 13.28
N VAL A 803 31.76 1.32 14.04
CA VAL A 803 33.01 1.51 14.79
C VAL A 803 34.25 1.47 13.90
N ILE A 804 34.39 0.55 12.95
CA ILE A 804 35.60 0.43 12.12
C ILE A 804 35.51 1.36 10.90
N GLY A 805 34.34 1.46 10.28
CA GLY A 805 34.07 2.24 9.08
C GLY A 805 33.18 1.46 8.11
N GLU A 806 32.32 2.16 7.37
CA GLU A 806 31.29 1.54 6.51
C GLU A 806 31.86 0.67 5.38
N LYS A 807 33.11 0.93 4.96
CA LYS A 807 33.83 0.12 3.95
C LYS A 807 34.24 -1.27 4.46
N PHE A 808 34.13 -1.54 5.76
CA PHE A 808 34.44 -2.85 6.32
C PHE A 808 33.41 -3.89 5.84
N PRO A 809 33.83 -5.00 5.19
CA PRO A 809 32.90 -5.98 4.62
C PRO A 809 32.00 -6.63 5.68
N HIS A 810 30.73 -6.88 5.33
CA HIS A 810 29.77 -7.53 6.23
C HIS A 810 30.25 -8.93 6.65
N LYS A 811 30.72 -9.73 5.69
CA LYS A 811 31.30 -11.05 5.96
C LYS A 811 32.39 -11.02 7.04
N SER A 812 33.31 -10.05 6.98
CA SER A 812 34.39 -9.91 7.95
C SER A 812 33.88 -9.52 9.34
N ALA A 813 32.80 -8.73 9.42
CA ALA A 813 32.13 -8.44 10.69
C ALA A 813 31.50 -9.71 11.30
N ILE A 814 30.85 -10.54 10.49
CA ILE A 814 30.32 -11.83 10.94
C ILE A 814 31.42 -12.77 11.42
N GLU A 815 32.58 -12.80 10.75
CA GLU A 815 33.74 -13.61 11.19
C GLU A 815 34.28 -13.16 12.56
N LEU A 816 34.28 -11.85 12.85
CA LEU A 816 34.62 -11.33 14.18
C LEU A 816 33.58 -11.73 15.23
N ILE A 817 32.29 -11.58 14.93
CA ILE A 817 31.20 -11.99 15.82
C ILE A 817 31.33 -13.48 16.17
N LYS A 818 31.62 -14.32 15.17
CA LYS A 818 31.84 -15.75 15.38
C LYS A 818 33.03 -16.02 16.29
N LYS A 819 34.14 -15.30 16.13
CA LYS A 819 35.31 -15.41 17.03
C LYS A 819 34.94 -15.02 18.47
N TRP A 820 34.19 -13.93 18.66
CA TRP A 820 33.78 -13.48 19.99
C TRP A 820 32.82 -14.45 20.66
N TYR A 821 31.85 -15.00 19.92
CA TYR A 821 30.94 -16.02 20.40
C TYR A 821 31.70 -17.27 20.89
N LEU A 822 32.61 -17.79 20.07
CA LEU A 822 33.41 -18.97 20.41
C LEU A 822 34.41 -18.74 21.56
N ALA A 823 34.78 -17.49 21.85
CA ALA A 823 35.69 -17.13 22.93
C ALA A 823 34.99 -16.91 24.29
N SER A 824 33.65 -16.84 24.33
CA SER A 824 32.89 -16.52 25.55
C SER A 824 32.73 -17.72 26.50
N GLU A 825 32.74 -17.47 27.82
CA GLU A 825 32.65 -18.51 28.88
C GLU A 825 31.32 -19.30 28.90
N SER A 826 30.27 -18.85 28.19
CA SER A 826 29.07 -19.66 27.91
C SER A 826 29.38 -20.92 27.10
N ALA A 827 30.58 -21.03 26.52
CA ALA A 827 31.12 -22.25 25.91
C ALA A 827 31.38 -23.39 26.92
N ALA A 828 31.43 -23.11 28.24
CA ALA A 828 31.77 -24.12 29.25
C ALA A 828 30.58 -24.98 29.73
N ALA A 829 29.32 -24.62 29.41
CA ALA A 829 28.12 -25.21 30.02
C ALA A 829 27.11 -25.86 29.05
N GLY A 830 27.55 -26.29 27.86
CA GLY A 830 26.81 -27.28 27.06
C GLY A 830 26.08 -26.77 25.83
N SER A 831 26.83 -26.29 24.83
CA SER A 831 26.57 -26.34 23.38
C SER A 831 27.46 -25.27 22.71
N THR A 832 28.64 -25.64 22.25
CA THR A 832 29.59 -24.75 21.55
C THR A 832 29.28 -24.63 20.05
N ASP A 833 28.07 -25.01 19.62
CA ASP A 833 27.74 -25.03 18.21
C ASP A 833 27.38 -23.61 17.73
N TRP A 834 28.14 -23.11 16.76
CA TRP A 834 27.81 -21.86 16.08
C TRP A 834 26.44 -21.97 15.41
N ASP A 835 25.99 -23.15 14.98
CA ASP A 835 24.72 -23.33 14.29
C ASP A 835 23.48 -23.38 15.20
N ASP A 836 23.65 -23.26 16.53
CA ASP A 836 22.52 -23.12 17.47
C ASP A 836 22.00 -21.67 17.48
N ASP A 837 20.78 -21.48 16.93
CA ASP A 837 20.18 -20.16 16.77
C ASP A 837 19.75 -19.52 18.10
N ASP A 838 19.20 -20.30 19.03
CA ASP A 838 18.70 -19.80 20.31
C ASP A 838 19.87 -19.43 21.24
N ALA A 839 20.92 -20.28 21.27
CA ALA A 839 22.12 -20.02 22.06
C ALA A 839 22.83 -18.73 21.61
N PHE A 840 22.94 -18.49 20.30
CA PHE A 840 23.53 -17.25 19.77
C PHE A 840 22.71 -16.01 20.15
N VAL A 841 21.38 -16.07 20.02
CA VAL A 841 20.51 -14.93 20.37
C VAL A 841 20.61 -14.61 21.85
N ALA A 842 20.59 -15.63 22.72
CA ALA A 842 20.78 -15.46 24.16
C ALA A 842 22.16 -14.83 24.49
N TRP A 843 23.22 -15.26 23.80
CA TRP A 843 24.54 -14.65 23.94
C TRP A 843 24.54 -13.18 23.51
N ARG A 844 23.90 -12.85 22.38
CA ARG A 844 23.83 -11.48 21.85
C ARG A 844 23.00 -10.55 22.74
N GLU A 845 21.99 -11.06 23.44
CA GLU A 845 21.14 -10.26 24.32
C GLU A 845 21.85 -9.79 25.59
N ASN A 846 23.00 -10.38 25.95
CA ASN A 846 23.84 -9.92 27.05
C ASN A 846 25.04 -9.10 26.51
N PRO A 847 25.02 -7.75 26.61
CA PRO A 847 26.09 -6.90 26.08
C PRO A 847 27.46 -7.14 26.74
N GLU A 848 27.50 -7.65 27.97
CA GLU A 848 28.74 -7.96 28.69
C GLU A 848 29.64 -8.93 27.91
N ASN A 849 29.04 -9.78 27.08
CA ASN A 849 29.75 -10.77 26.29
C ASN A 849 30.64 -10.19 25.19
N TYR A 850 30.37 -8.97 24.72
CA TYR A 850 31.08 -8.39 23.58
C TYR A 850 31.43 -6.89 23.71
N LYS A 851 30.98 -6.21 24.76
CA LYS A 851 31.25 -4.78 24.97
C LYS A 851 32.75 -4.43 25.01
N GLU A 852 33.59 -5.28 25.62
CA GLU A 852 35.03 -5.02 25.72
C GLU A 852 35.70 -5.14 24.35
N TYR A 853 35.31 -6.12 23.54
CA TYR A 853 35.80 -6.24 22.16
C TYR A 853 35.44 -5.01 21.31
N ILE A 854 34.22 -4.48 21.46
CA ILE A 854 33.82 -3.25 20.76
C ILE A 854 34.65 -2.04 21.23
N LYS A 855 34.93 -1.94 22.54
CA LYS A 855 35.75 -0.88 23.11
C LYS A 855 37.20 -0.96 22.61
N GLU A 856 37.78 -2.15 22.53
CA GLU A 856 39.10 -2.38 21.93
C GLU A 856 39.13 -1.96 20.46
N LEU A 857 38.12 -2.33 19.66
CA LEU A 857 38.02 -1.88 18.27
C LEU A 857 37.95 -0.36 18.14
N ARG A 858 37.19 0.32 19.03
CA ARG A 858 37.15 1.79 19.08
C ARG A 858 38.53 2.37 19.39
N ALA A 859 39.23 1.83 20.36
CA ALA A 859 40.58 2.28 20.73
C ALA A 859 41.58 2.09 19.59
N GLN A 860 41.53 0.94 18.89
CA GLN A 860 42.37 0.67 17.72
C GLN A 860 42.13 1.68 16.59
N ARG A 861 40.87 2.05 16.31
CA ARG A 861 40.57 3.07 15.31
C ARG A 861 41.09 4.45 15.70
N VAL A 862 40.94 4.85 16.96
CA VAL A 862 41.50 6.13 17.46
C VAL A 862 43.02 6.16 17.35
N SER A 863 43.70 5.01 17.48
CA SER A 863 45.15 4.93 17.29
C SER A 863 45.61 4.93 15.82
N GLN A 864 44.71 4.66 14.87
CA GLN A 864 44.99 4.62 13.42
C GLN A 864 44.63 5.93 12.69
N LEU A 865 43.84 6.79 13.33
CA LEU A 865 43.54 8.16 12.91
C LEU A 865 44.57 9.12 13.50
#